data_AF-A0A953H657-F1
#
_entry.id   AF-A0A953H657-F1
#
_cell.length_a   1.000
_cell.length_b   1.000
_cell.length_c   1.000
_cell.angle_alpha   90.00
_cell.angle_beta   90.00
_cell.angle_gamma   90.00
#
_symmetry.space_group_name_H-M   'P 1'
#
loop_
_entity.id
_entity.type
_entity.pdbx_description
1 polymer ?
#
loop_
_entity_poly.entity_id
_entity_poly.type
_entity_poly.pdbx_seq_one_letter_code
_entity_poly.pdbx_strand_id
1 'polypeptide(L)'
;MAAKPQRGPMKIEVSGVKLSFGEQASMQVEVDGVPFSGGSSFHVVKPDWSGRFFGYEDDPKILEKFVRRTTRDGGVRLEIPLRNQDGLFQGAQVIELTKDRRLITSVEAQLTTDVPAIVEHKLGMIWPGWLAGRHYSVNGIDGTTTSGVVPSVAKDADFTKSQLARDFWTLKLDSRLGPLEIQTSGTAKICLSDYRKNRWAQGKKYFWFGVFELPLRAGKTLRYSAEIRFPAKTPDAKKAPELIANKAIPAMGVLSAAVWPDRIIPTPKAFEKLKSSFEVVKGARIVIDPGDQAVTSNVEQIAGLLAESIAQITGNKLPIVAMPAKAGRPEDITLRLVAAGTLRPMGQPEIYEISTAPRLSLSAETTVGLCNAVRTLPQLLRMQEGKWVVRGCHVVDYPSLPFRGVHLFSGRNARDLQIKMLRDILGPLKFNAIVYQCDYMKWASYPEIHHDQFGMDKSDAKAVAQEARRQNIEMIPLVNTFGHSEWLLDHPATRQLSDNPANPFAYDPSNPRVYEMCDKIYAEAIDLFRPRFFHIGHDEITMLNFPFREANRKVGATQLILNDIRHYYKFLTARGIRTMLWGDMFLAPGEAVDATLAATKQEAARRRDALPKDIVICDWHYDPNPPEKFTSPAILTAAGFDVIGSTWYDAGNILGFAAALSREFGRNGTTDWRADKAGGQTLGLLQTTWAGYSFDQGSFDQNPDQYMAYLLAAEAAWTGGKEPGGKPPFNYREEFSRFWSRGLLPGGKSDGWQADLDGVANFNLCSLPGEAWLGYETGESLEALKSGAHRFGRTEYRIPGDGKSAKAVLLYGKLNPAGSWPSTMKIPVGKTSRAICFATAATLGGPSGQVIAESTMNYADGTSDVIRWRLEQNVFALEDNRFSPLAEVAFTTGEGESMERTIHSHVWCNPYPEKAVRDIVTTSVGNGSGFMLFGVTGVQ
;
A
#
# COMPACT_ATOMS: atom_id res chain seq x y z
N MET A 1 -18.00 16.14 42.54
CA MET A 1 -17.56 16.66 41.23
C MET A 1 -17.30 15.48 40.32
N ALA A 2 -18.14 15.28 39.30
CA ALA A 2 -17.93 14.23 38.32
C ALA A 2 -16.73 14.60 37.44
N ALA A 3 -15.70 13.76 37.41
CA ALA A 3 -14.57 13.93 36.51
C ALA A 3 -15.08 13.88 35.07
N LYS A 4 -14.72 14.89 34.27
CA LYS A 4 -14.94 14.86 32.81
C LYS A 4 -14.33 13.57 32.25
N PRO A 5 -15.00 12.87 31.32
CA PRO A 5 -14.42 11.70 30.66
C PRO A 5 -13.12 12.13 29.96
N GLN A 6 -12.05 11.41 30.24
CA GLN A 6 -10.73 11.68 29.66
C GLN A 6 -10.78 11.23 28.19
N ARG A 7 -11.16 12.13 27.28
CA ARG A 7 -11.00 11.90 25.84
C ARG A 7 -9.51 11.94 25.52
N GLY A 8 -8.88 10.77 25.50
CA GLY A 8 -7.47 10.57 25.15
C GLY A 8 -7.03 9.13 25.39
N PRO A 9 -5.94 8.67 24.73
CA PRO A 9 -5.44 7.30 24.89
C PRO A 9 -5.06 7.04 26.35
N MET A 10 -5.55 5.93 26.91
CA MET A 10 -5.17 5.50 28.25
C MET A 10 -3.69 5.11 28.24
N LYS A 11 -2.90 5.74 29.12
CA LYS A 11 -1.47 5.46 29.27
C LYS A 11 -1.14 5.10 30.72
N ILE A 12 -0.37 4.04 30.89
CA ILE A 12 0.06 3.53 32.19
C ILE A 12 1.55 3.27 32.10
N GLU A 13 2.31 3.68 33.10
CA GLU A 13 3.73 3.39 33.17
C GLU A 13 4.10 2.99 34.59
N VAL A 14 4.81 1.86 34.72
CA VAL A 14 5.35 1.35 35.97
C VAL A 14 6.75 0.81 35.70
N SER A 15 7.74 1.28 36.44
CA SER A 15 9.13 0.79 36.35
C SER A 15 9.70 0.75 34.92
N GLY A 16 9.40 1.78 34.11
CA GLY A 16 9.87 1.90 32.72
C GLY A 16 9.14 1.00 31.72
N VAL A 17 8.11 0.26 32.13
CA VAL A 17 7.21 -0.44 31.20
C VAL A 17 5.96 0.40 31.04
N LYS A 18 5.63 0.75 29.79
CA LYS A 18 4.55 1.64 29.44
C LYS A 18 3.54 0.94 28.54
N LEU A 19 2.28 0.99 28.95
CA LEU A 19 1.12 0.52 28.20
C LEU A 19 0.39 1.74 27.62
N SER A 20 0.06 1.70 26.34
CA SER A 20 -0.82 2.67 25.69
C SER A 20 -1.95 1.95 24.98
N PHE A 21 -3.19 2.42 25.13
CA PHE A 21 -4.37 1.83 24.48
C PHE A 21 -4.93 2.78 23.41
N GLY A 22 -5.13 2.26 22.20
CA GLY A 22 -5.83 2.95 21.10
C GLY A 22 -7.34 2.80 21.18
N GLU A 23 -8.08 3.44 20.25
CA GLU A 23 -9.55 3.53 20.26
C GLU A 23 -10.28 2.18 20.37
N GLN A 24 -9.71 1.10 19.83
CA GLN A 24 -10.25 -0.27 19.89
C GLN A 24 -9.63 -1.14 21.00
N ALA A 25 -9.21 -0.55 22.12
CA ALA A 25 -8.49 -1.24 23.21
C ALA A 25 -7.21 -1.99 22.80
N SER A 26 -6.69 -1.77 21.59
CA SER A 26 -5.41 -2.33 21.15
C SER A 26 -4.28 -1.78 22.02
N MET A 27 -3.65 -2.68 22.78
CA MET A 27 -2.53 -2.41 23.67
C MET A 27 -1.22 -2.29 22.88
N GLN A 28 -0.45 -1.26 23.21
CA GLN A 28 0.95 -1.08 22.82
C GLN A 28 1.81 -1.13 24.07
N VAL A 29 2.94 -1.84 23.97
CA VAL A 29 3.89 -2.03 25.06
C VAL A 29 5.22 -1.42 24.67
N GLU A 30 5.73 -0.51 25.49
CA GLU A 30 7.05 0.09 25.39
C GLU A 30 7.83 -0.21 26.66
N VAL A 31 9.12 -0.52 26.53
CA VAL A 31 10.00 -0.89 27.65
C VAL A 31 11.24 0.00 27.57
N ASP A 32 11.43 0.85 28.58
CA ASP A 32 12.50 1.85 28.67
C ASP A 32 12.60 2.76 27.43
N GLY A 33 11.46 3.15 26.85
CA GLY A 33 11.42 3.96 25.63
C GLY A 33 11.59 3.18 24.33
N VAL A 34 11.69 1.85 24.38
CA VAL A 34 11.79 0.98 23.21
C VAL A 34 10.44 0.29 22.96
N PRO A 35 9.82 0.45 21.77
CA PRO A 35 8.63 -0.31 21.42
C PRO A 35 8.91 -1.81 21.48
N PHE A 36 8.14 -2.55 22.28
CA PHE A 36 8.23 -4.01 22.43
C PHE A 36 7.17 -4.74 21.61
N SER A 37 5.90 -4.35 21.79
CA SER A 37 4.79 -4.93 21.04
C SER A 37 3.66 -3.95 20.79
N GLY A 38 2.76 -4.28 19.87
CA GLY A 38 1.55 -3.51 19.60
C GLY A 38 0.41 -4.35 19.04
N GLY A 39 -0.72 -3.71 18.74
CA GLY A 39 -1.78 -4.31 17.93
C GLY A 39 -2.46 -5.52 18.57
N SER A 40 -2.66 -5.53 19.89
CA SER A 40 -3.43 -6.62 20.53
C SER A 40 -4.89 -6.61 20.06
N SER A 41 -5.51 -7.78 19.96
CA SER A 41 -6.91 -7.94 19.56
C SER A 41 -7.54 -9.17 20.20
N PHE A 42 -8.84 -9.14 20.45
CA PHE A 42 -9.59 -10.25 21.01
C PHE A 42 -10.87 -10.46 20.22
N HIS A 43 -11.00 -11.64 19.61
CA HIS A 43 -12.10 -11.98 18.73
C HIS A 43 -12.72 -13.32 19.15
N VAL A 44 -14.05 -13.34 19.16
CA VAL A 44 -14.87 -14.54 19.33
C VAL A 44 -15.79 -14.61 18.14
N VAL A 45 -15.53 -15.54 17.23
CA VAL A 45 -16.22 -15.62 15.94
C VAL A 45 -16.80 -17.01 15.73
N LYS A 46 -17.74 -17.13 14.78
CA LYS A 46 -18.19 -18.44 14.31
C LYS A 46 -17.02 -19.18 13.61
N PRO A 47 -16.96 -20.53 13.63
CA PRO A 47 -15.84 -21.28 13.06
C PRO A 47 -15.58 -21.02 11.57
N ASP A 48 -16.60 -20.61 10.82
CA ASP A 48 -16.53 -20.28 9.40
C ASP A 48 -16.31 -18.78 9.13
N TRP A 49 -16.05 -17.99 10.17
CA TRP A 49 -15.90 -16.53 10.12
C TRP A 49 -17.12 -15.76 9.57
N SER A 50 -18.28 -16.43 9.40
CA SER A 50 -19.51 -15.82 8.88
C SER A 50 -20.17 -14.80 9.82
N GLY A 51 -19.63 -14.66 11.04
CA GLY A 51 -20.10 -13.69 12.01
C GLY A 51 -19.26 -13.69 13.28
N ARG A 52 -19.34 -12.57 14.01
CA ARG A 52 -18.62 -12.33 15.27
C ARG A 52 -19.60 -12.28 16.44
N PHE A 53 -19.26 -12.96 17.54
CA PHE A 53 -19.95 -12.83 18.83
C PHE A 53 -19.40 -11.66 19.65
N PHE A 54 -18.09 -11.42 19.61
CA PHE A 54 -17.43 -10.31 20.30
C PHE A 54 -16.08 -9.95 19.66
N GLY A 55 -15.81 -8.66 19.55
CA GLY A 55 -14.52 -8.02 19.27
C GLY A 55 -14.40 -6.72 20.07
N TYR A 56 -13.18 -6.23 20.33
CA TYR A 56 -13.02 -4.93 21.00
C TYR A 56 -13.66 -3.80 20.21
N GLU A 57 -13.62 -3.89 18.89
CA GLU A 57 -14.19 -2.95 17.93
C GLU A 57 -15.73 -2.91 17.94
N ASP A 58 -16.39 -3.91 18.54
CA ASP A 58 -17.86 -3.91 18.68
C ASP A 58 -18.34 -2.91 19.75
N ASP A 59 -17.42 -2.40 20.58
CA ASP A 59 -17.70 -1.43 21.63
C ASP A 59 -16.79 -0.20 21.53
N PRO A 60 -17.22 0.86 20.82
CA PRO A 60 -16.40 2.07 20.63
C PRO A 60 -16.12 2.81 21.95
N LYS A 61 -16.81 2.45 23.04
CA LYS A 61 -16.59 3.02 24.38
C LYS A 61 -15.89 2.04 25.32
N ILE A 62 -15.29 0.96 24.80
CA ILE A 62 -14.67 -0.08 25.63
C ILE A 62 -13.62 0.50 26.58
N LEU A 63 -12.84 1.51 26.16
CA LEU A 63 -11.85 2.19 27.00
C LEU A 63 -12.48 2.88 28.22
N GLU A 64 -13.70 3.41 28.10
CA GLU A 64 -14.43 4.04 29.21
C GLU A 64 -14.86 3.02 30.26
N LYS A 65 -14.93 1.73 29.89
CA LYS A 65 -15.32 0.61 30.77
C LYS A 65 -14.16 0.00 31.54
N PHE A 66 -12.92 0.45 31.29
CA PHE A 66 -11.75 -0.07 31.99
C PHE A 66 -11.80 0.35 33.47
N VAL A 67 -11.76 -0.64 34.35
CA VAL A 67 -11.66 -0.39 35.79
C VAL A 67 -10.20 -0.44 36.19
N ARG A 68 -9.61 0.75 36.42
CA ARG A 68 -8.23 0.89 36.88
C ARG A 68 -8.14 0.85 38.41
N ARG A 69 -7.22 0.04 38.93
CA ARG A 69 -6.88 -0.05 40.36
C ARG A 69 -5.37 -0.04 40.55
N THR A 70 -4.91 0.53 41.65
CA THR A 70 -3.52 0.37 42.10
C THR A 70 -3.41 -0.92 42.90
N THR A 71 -2.44 -1.77 42.57
CA THR A 71 -2.20 -3.02 43.32
C THR A 71 -1.48 -2.71 44.65
N ARG A 72 -1.51 -3.63 45.62
CA ARG A 72 -0.93 -3.40 46.96
C ARG A 72 0.57 -3.10 46.95
N ASP A 73 1.28 -3.67 45.99
CA ASP A 73 2.70 -3.46 45.73
C ASP A 73 2.98 -2.16 44.94
N GLY A 74 1.94 -1.44 44.51
CA GLY A 74 2.03 -0.18 43.77
C GLY A 74 2.22 -0.34 42.27
N GLY A 75 1.86 -1.49 41.72
CA GLY A 75 1.59 -1.67 40.30
C GLY A 75 0.18 -1.19 39.91
N VAL A 76 -0.23 -1.52 38.70
CA VAL A 76 -1.54 -1.14 38.13
C VAL A 76 -2.26 -2.38 37.64
N ARG A 77 -3.54 -2.50 37.99
CA ARG A 77 -4.45 -3.52 37.49
C ARG A 77 -5.58 -2.86 36.72
N LEU A 78 -5.84 -3.36 35.52
CA LEU A 78 -6.95 -2.99 34.67
C LEU A 78 -7.87 -4.19 34.52
N GLU A 79 -9.16 -3.97 34.69
CA GLU A 79 -10.19 -4.96 34.39
C GLU A 79 -11.03 -4.44 33.21
N ILE A 80 -11.14 -5.27 32.18
CA ILE A 80 -11.79 -4.99 30.92
C ILE A 80 -12.97 -5.96 30.80
N PRO A 81 -14.22 -5.49 30.87
CA PRO A 81 -15.37 -6.36 30.67
C PRO A 81 -15.43 -6.81 29.21
N LEU A 82 -15.52 -8.12 28.97
CA LEU A 82 -15.69 -8.71 27.65
C LEU A 82 -17.14 -9.16 27.52
N ARG A 83 -18.03 -8.31 27.02
CA ARG A 83 -19.46 -8.61 26.93
C ARG A 83 -20.03 -8.06 25.63
N ASN A 84 -20.79 -8.89 24.91
CA ASN A 84 -21.59 -8.41 23.79
C ASN A 84 -22.99 -7.95 24.26
N GLN A 85 -23.67 -7.17 23.43
CA GLN A 85 -24.97 -6.56 23.80
C GLN A 85 -26.07 -7.61 24.01
N ASP A 86 -26.04 -8.69 23.24
CA ASP A 86 -27.04 -9.76 23.28
C ASP A 86 -26.79 -10.79 24.40
N GLY A 87 -25.69 -10.65 25.16
CA GLY A 87 -25.32 -11.56 26.24
C GLY A 87 -24.92 -12.97 25.80
N LEU A 88 -24.67 -13.19 24.50
CA LEU A 88 -24.24 -14.48 23.92
C LEU A 88 -22.79 -14.84 24.29
N PHE A 89 -21.98 -13.84 24.65
CA PHE A 89 -20.63 -13.99 25.15
C PHE A 89 -20.39 -13.06 26.34
N GLN A 90 -19.79 -13.60 27.41
CA GLN A 90 -19.47 -12.82 28.60
C GLN A 90 -18.15 -13.27 29.24
N GLY A 91 -17.44 -12.30 29.80
CA GLY A 91 -16.17 -12.53 30.50
C GLY A 91 -15.52 -11.24 30.96
N ALA A 92 -14.28 -11.37 31.39
CA ALA A 92 -13.39 -10.26 31.70
C ALA A 92 -11.96 -10.60 31.30
N GLN A 93 -11.23 -9.57 30.90
CA GLN A 93 -9.78 -9.58 30.78
C GLN A 93 -9.20 -8.72 31.89
N VAL A 94 -8.12 -9.19 32.50
CA VAL A 94 -7.37 -8.46 33.51
C VAL A 94 -5.96 -8.25 33.00
N ILE A 95 -5.49 -7.00 33.00
CA ILE A 95 -4.11 -6.62 32.67
C ILE A 95 -3.47 -6.05 33.94
N GLU A 96 -2.41 -6.69 34.42
CA GLU A 96 -1.64 -6.23 35.57
C GLU A 96 -0.22 -5.86 35.15
N LEU A 97 0.23 -4.69 35.59
CA LEU A 97 1.60 -4.23 35.43
C LEU A 97 2.21 -3.98 36.81
N THR A 98 3.20 -4.79 37.18
CA THR A 98 3.79 -4.81 38.52
C THR A 98 5.07 -3.98 38.62
N LYS A 99 5.51 -3.66 39.84
CA LYS A 99 6.77 -2.90 40.06
C LYS A 99 8.03 -3.65 39.66
N ASP A 100 7.99 -4.98 39.72
CA ASP A 100 9.06 -5.88 39.27
C ASP A 100 8.99 -6.17 37.77
N ARG A 101 8.33 -5.29 37.00
CA ARG A 101 8.30 -5.28 35.53
C ARG A 101 7.65 -6.52 34.91
N ARG A 102 6.58 -7.03 35.51
CA ARG A 102 5.75 -8.10 34.94
C ARG A 102 4.48 -7.51 34.34
N LEU A 103 4.20 -7.90 33.09
CA LEU A 103 2.93 -7.66 32.42
C LEU A 103 2.15 -8.96 32.39
N ILE A 104 1.07 -9.03 33.15
CA ILE A 104 0.23 -10.21 33.27
C ILE A 104 -1.10 -9.93 32.58
N THR A 105 -1.44 -10.73 31.57
CA THR A 105 -2.75 -10.69 30.93
C THR A 105 -3.49 -11.98 31.26
N SER A 106 -4.66 -11.86 31.90
CA SER A 106 -5.52 -12.99 32.24
C SER A 106 -6.89 -12.83 31.59
N VAL A 107 -7.48 -13.92 31.13
CA VAL A 107 -8.82 -13.94 30.56
C VAL A 107 -9.63 -15.02 31.24
N GLU A 108 -10.86 -14.66 31.61
CA GLU A 108 -11.91 -15.59 32.01
C GLU A 108 -13.18 -15.25 31.23
N ALA A 109 -13.66 -16.16 30.40
CA ALA A 109 -14.83 -15.92 29.56
C ALA A 109 -15.60 -17.20 29.25
N GLN A 110 -16.85 -17.06 28.84
CA GLN A 110 -17.71 -18.17 28.45
C GLN A 110 -18.71 -17.76 27.36
N LEU A 111 -19.10 -18.75 26.58
CA LEU A 111 -20.19 -18.66 25.62
C LEU A 111 -21.49 -19.09 26.31
N THR A 112 -22.56 -18.34 26.09
CA THR A 112 -23.90 -18.65 26.64
C THR A 112 -24.84 -19.22 25.58
N THR A 113 -24.42 -19.21 24.31
CA THR A 113 -25.12 -19.82 23.17
C THR A 113 -24.54 -21.20 22.80
N ASP A 114 -25.39 -22.09 22.28
CA ASP A 114 -25.01 -23.41 21.78
C ASP A 114 -24.33 -23.38 20.41
N VAL A 115 -24.34 -22.22 19.72
CA VAL A 115 -23.61 -22.06 18.45
C VAL A 115 -22.12 -22.12 18.74
N PRO A 116 -21.33 -23.02 18.13
CA PRO A 116 -19.89 -23.09 18.38
C PRO A 116 -19.19 -21.77 18.04
N ALA A 117 -18.11 -21.47 18.75
CA ALA A 117 -17.25 -20.34 18.48
C ALA A 117 -15.78 -20.75 18.41
N ILE A 118 -14.97 -19.93 17.78
CA ILE A 118 -13.50 -19.94 17.90
C ILE A 118 -13.06 -18.62 18.53
N VAL A 119 -12.01 -18.69 19.35
CA VAL A 119 -11.40 -17.55 20.03
C VAL A 119 -10.02 -17.32 19.44
N GLU A 120 -9.80 -16.09 18.97
CA GLU A 120 -8.48 -15.57 18.63
C GLU A 120 -8.15 -14.41 19.57
N HIS A 121 -7.08 -14.55 20.35
CA HIS A 121 -6.56 -13.47 21.19
C HIS A 121 -5.10 -13.23 20.85
N LYS A 122 -4.85 -12.20 20.04
CA LYS A 122 -3.50 -11.69 19.83
C LYS A 122 -3.13 -10.81 21.02
N LEU A 123 -2.31 -11.37 21.92
CA LEU A 123 -1.79 -10.66 23.10
C LEU A 123 -0.82 -9.54 22.69
N GLY A 124 -0.12 -9.70 21.56
CA GLY A 124 0.65 -8.63 20.95
C GLY A 124 1.42 -9.06 19.70
N MET A 125 1.74 -8.06 18.88
CA MET A 125 2.69 -8.14 17.77
C MET A 125 4.07 -7.76 18.30
N ILE A 126 4.94 -8.72 18.61
CA ILE A 126 6.28 -8.44 19.14
C ILE A 126 7.20 -8.00 17.99
N TRP A 127 7.89 -6.88 18.17
CA TRP A 127 8.71 -6.30 17.10
C TRP A 127 10.02 -7.06 16.86
N PRO A 128 10.46 -7.23 15.60
CA PRO A 128 11.57 -8.10 15.26
C PRO A 128 12.90 -7.73 15.92
N GLY A 129 13.17 -6.44 16.12
CA GLY A 129 14.41 -5.96 16.71
C GLY A 129 14.72 -6.55 18.09
N TRP A 130 13.71 -6.97 18.85
CA TRP A 130 13.91 -7.60 20.15
C TRP A 130 14.47 -9.03 20.05
N LEU A 131 13.92 -9.83 19.14
CA LEU A 131 14.04 -11.29 19.16
C LEU A 131 14.84 -11.86 17.99
N ALA A 132 14.86 -11.20 16.84
CA ALA A 132 15.50 -11.74 15.63
C ALA A 132 16.98 -12.05 15.88
N GLY A 133 17.37 -13.30 15.62
CA GLY A 133 18.72 -13.82 15.82
C GLY A 133 19.08 -14.24 17.24
N ARG A 134 18.11 -14.29 18.18
CA ARG A 134 18.35 -14.58 19.60
C ARG A 134 17.97 -16.00 19.99
N HIS A 135 18.63 -16.54 21.01
CA HIS A 135 18.30 -17.87 21.54
C HIS A 135 16.99 -17.84 22.29
N TYR A 136 16.33 -19.00 22.29
CA TYR A 136 15.15 -19.24 23.09
C TYR A 136 15.11 -20.68 23.57
N SER A 137 14.40 -20.90 24.67
CA SER A 137 14.07 -22.23 25.17
C SER A 137 12.61 -22.29 25.59
N VAL A 138 11.96 -23.41 25.28
CA VAL A 138 10.55 -23.68 25.52
C VAL A 138 10.45 -24.86 26.45
N ASN A 139 9.68 -24.71 27.52
CA ASN A 139 9.18 -25.83 28.32
C ASN A 139 7.70 -26.04 27.98
N GLY A 140 7.42 -27.08 27.20
CA GLY A 140 6.11 -27.45 26.70
C GLY A 140 5.17 -27.94 27.80
N ILE A 141 3.85 -27.79 27.59
CA ILE A 141 2.86 -28.35 28.51
C ILE A 141 2.83 -29.88 28.51
N ASP A 142 3.36 -30.49 27.45
CA ASP A 142 3.54 -31.94 27.30
C ASP A 142 4.80 -32.46 28.02
N GLY A 143 5.56 -31.59 28.69
CA GLY A 143 6.80 -31.92 29.38
C GLY A 143 8.04 -31.94 28.49
N THR A 144 7.91 -31.63 27.19
CA THR A 144 9.06 -31.52 26.29
C THR A 144 9.81 -30.21 26.52
N THR A 145 11.14 -30.25 26.44
CA THR A 145 11.97 -29.04 26.43
C THR A 145 12.63 -28.92 25.07
N THR A 146 12.45 -27.78 24.41
CA THR A 146 13.09 -27.47 23.13
C THR A 146 13.86 -26.16 23.24
N SER A 147 14.82 -25.95 22.36
CA SER A 147 15.57 -24.70 22.26
C SER A 147 15.96 -24.45 20.81
N GLY A 148 16.26 -23.19 20.49
CA GLY A 148 16.67 -22.81 19.16
C GLY A 148 17.06 -21.34 19.08
N VAL A 149 17.31 -20.88 17.86
CA VAL A 149 17.59 -19.47 17.55
C VAL A 149 16.43 -18.94 16.73
N VAL A 150 15.87 -17.81 17.15
CA VAL A 150 14.85 -17.09 16.38
C VAL A 150 15.47 -16.70 15.03
N PRO A 151 14.86 -17.09 13.90
CA PRO A 151 15.41 -16.78 12.58
C PRO A 151 15.64 -15.27 12.40
N SER A 152 16.79 -14.87 11.87
CA SER A 152 16.99 -13.44 11.57
C SER A 152 16.13 -12.99 10.38
N VAL A 153 15.89 -13.89 9.43
CA VAL A 153 14.95 -13.75 8.30
C VAL A 153 13.87 -14.82 8.44
N ALA A 154 12.60 -14.47 8.20
CA ALA A 154 11.50 -15.41 8.30
C ALA A 154 11.58 -16.52 7.25
N LYS A 155 11.22 -17.74 7.63
CA LYS A 155 11.40 -18.94 6.80
C LYS A 155 10.13 -19.36 6.07
N ASP A 156 8.97 -19.30 6.72
CA ASP A 156 7.70 -19.79 6.19
C ASP A 156 6.60 -18.71 6.33
N ALA A 157 5.61 -18.74 5.43
CA ALA A 157 4.44 -17.86 5.49
C ALA A 157 3.26 -18.50 6.25
N ASP A 158 3.23 -19.84 6.34
CA ASP A 158 2.22 -20.58 7.07
C ASP A 158 2.34 -20.35 8.58
N PHE A 159 1.22 -20.06 9.23
CA PHE A 159 1.20 -19.73 10.66
C PHE A 159 1.72 -20.85 11.55
N THR A 160 1.38 -22.10 11.25
CA THR A 160 1.72 -23.27 12.07
C THR A 160 3.17 -23.68 11.86
N LYS A 161 3.63 -23.69 10.61
CA LYS A 161 5.03 -24.03 10.27
C LYS A 161 6.03 -22.99 10.77
N SER A 162 5.60 -21.75 11.00
CA SER A 162 6.43 -20.65 11.49
C SER A 162 6.43 -20.50 13.03
N GLN A 163 5.79 -21.41 13.77
CA GLN A 163 5.76 -21.35 15.24
C GLN A 163 7.15 -21.59 15.85
N LEU A 164 7.58 -20.64 16.69
CA LEU A 164 8.80 -20.75 17.50
C LEU A 164 8.53 -21.49 18.81
N ALA A 165 7.37 -21.23 19.41
CA ALA A 165 6.90 -21.88 20.62
C ALA A 165 5.39 -22.08 20.55
N ARG A 166 4.91 -23.22 21.04
CA ARG A 166 3.49 -23.57 21.07
C ARG A 166 3.22 -24.34 22.35
N ASP A 167 2.06 -24.09 22.96
CA ASP A 167 1.53 -24.90 24.07
C ASP A 167 2.59 -25.09 25.16
N PHE A 168 3.06 -23.99 25.78
CA PHE A 168 4.21 -23.99 26.69
C PHE A 168 3.89 -23.40 28.07
N TRP A 169 4.47 -23.96 29.13
CA TRP A 169 4.43 -23.37 30.48
C TRP A 169 5.39 -22.19 30.62
N THR A 170 6.58 -22.30 30.01
CA THR A 170 7.60 -21.26 30.09
C THR A 170 8.33 -21.14 28.76
N LEU A 171 8.53 -19.91 28.30
CA LEU A 171 9.36 -19.54 27.17
C LEU A 171 10.39 -18.52 27.66
N LYS A 172 11.66 -18.90 27.63
CA LYS A 172 12.79 -17.99 27.91
C LYS A 172 13.36 -17.51 26.58
N LEU A 173 13.51 -16.21 26.45
CA LEU A 173 13.98 -15.53 25.25
C LEU A 173 15.17 -14.66 25.63
N ASP A 174 16.29 -14.84 24.95
CA ASP A 174 17.31 -13.82 24.94
C ASP A 174 16.80 -12.61 24.15
N SER A 175 17.05 -11.41 24.66
CA SER A 175 16.69 -10.18 23.97
C SER A 175 17.82 -9.16 24.06
N ARG A 176 17.78 -8.16 23.18
CA ARG A 176 18.79 -7.10 23.12
C ARG A 176 18.87 -6.22 24.36
N LEU A 177 17.80 -6.16 25.17
CA LEU A 177 17.80 -5.45 26.45
C LEU A 177 18.00 -6.37 27.67
N GLY A 178 18.30 -7.65 27.45
CA GLY A 178 18.45 -8.68 28.48
C GLY A 178 17.42 -9.81 28.37
N PRO A 179 17.52 -10.85 29.21
CA PRO A 179 16.64 -12.01 29.13
C PRO A 179 15.18 -11.65 29.47
N LEU A 180 14.26 -12.19 28.68
CA LEU A 180 12.82 -12.08 28.85
C LEU A 180 12.24 -13.47 29.13
N GLU A 181 11.25 -13.55 30.01
CA GLU A 181 10.57 -14.80 30.34
C GLU A 181 9.07 -14.64 30.17
N ILE A 182 8.44 -15.58 29.48
CA ILE A 182 7.00 -15.68 29.34
C ILE A 182 6.53 -16.93 30.06
N GLN A 183 5.63 -16.78 31.02
CA GLN A 183 4.98 -17.89 31.70
C GLN A 183 3.50 -17.92 31.32
N THR A 184 2.96 -19.10 31.09
CA THR A 184 1.54 -19.25 30.77
C THR A 184 0.84 -20.20 31.75
N SER A 185 -0.47 -20.05 31.90
CA SER A 185 -1.29 -20.97 32.68
C SER A 185 -2.71 -21.10 32.13
N GLY A 186 -3.43 -22.14 32.53
CA GLY A 186 -4.84 -22.33 32.21
C GLY A 186 -5.09 -23.27 31.04
N THR A 187 -6.22 -23.08 30.36
CA THR A 187 -6.77 -24.03 29.38
C THR A 187 -6.54 -23.63 27.92
N ALA A 188 -5.95 -22.47 27.65
CA ALA A 188 -5.74 -21.97 26.30
C ALA A 188 -4.37 -22.35 25.73
N LYS A 189 -4.35 -22.53 24.41
CA LYS A 189 -3.17 -22.84 23.61
C LYS A 189 -2.46 -21.57 23.19
N ILE A 190 -1.46 -21.14 23.97
CA ILE A 190 -0.66 -19.94 23.67
C ILE A 190 0.53 -20.31 22.80
N CYS A 191 0.80 -19.48 21.78
CA CYS A 191 1.93 -19.65 20.89
C CYS A 191 2.64 -18.33 20.57
N LEU A 192 3.88 -18.45 20.10
CA LEU A 192 4.68 -17.40 19.48
C LEU A 192 5.06 -17.87 18.07
N SER A 193 4.63 -17.14 17.05
CA SER A 193 4.86 -17.48 15.64
C SER A 193 5.55 -16.36 14.87
N ASP A 194 6.45 -16.71 13.95
CA ASP A 194 7.11 -15.76 13.05
C ASP A 194 6.19 -15.32 11.92
N TYR A 195 5.50 -14.19 12.14
CA TYR A 195 4.44 -13.70 11.26
C TYR A 195 4.96 -12.79 10.14
N ARG A 196 6.28 -12.57 10.04
CA ARG A 196 6.88 -11.57 9.10
C ARG A 196 6.70 -11.90 7.62
N LYS A 197 6.43 -13.16 7.27
CA LYS A 197 6.11 -13.63 5.91
C LYS A 197 4.62 -13.98 5.73
N ASN A 198 3.82 -13.93 6.79
CA ASN A 198 2.42 -14.34 6.71
C ASN A 198 1.60 -13.35 5.87
N ARG A 199 0.72 -13.85 5.01
CA ARG A 199 -0.12 -13.02 4.11
C ARG A 199 -1.03 -12.05 4.87
N TRP A 200 -1.50 -12.45 6.05
CA TRP A 200 -2.39 -11.65 6.90
C TRP A 200 -1.63 -10.61 7.72
N ALA A 201 -0.30 -10.58 7.64
CA ALA A 201 0.51 -9.53 8.27
C ALA A 201 0.32 -8.15 7.60
N GLN A 202 -0.30 -8.11 6.40
CA GLN A 202 -0.56 -6.89 5.64
C GLN A 202 0.70 -6.02 5.49
N GLY A 203 1.82 -6.65 5.14
CA GLY A 203 3.11 -6.00 4.97
C GLY A 203 3.90 -5.72 6.25
N LYS A 204 3.27 -5.77 7.43
CA LYS A 204 3.95 -5.52 8.72
C LYS A 204 4.88 -6.68 9.09
N LYS A 205 6.02 -6.36 9.73
CA LYS A 205 6.99 -7.36 10.19
C LYS A 205 6.94 -7.51 11.69
N TYR A 206 6.41 -8.63 12.20
CA TYR A 206 6.30 -8.91 13.64
C TYR A 206 6.23 -10.41 13.95
N PHE A 207 6.44 -10.77 15.22
CA PHE A 207 6.12 -12.08 15.76
C PHE A 207 4.73 -12.03 16.40
N TRP A 208 3.84 -12.95 16.01
CA TRP A 208 2.49 -13.04 16.54
C TRP A 208 2.50 -13.82 17.85
N PHE A 209 2.04 -13.21 18.93
CA PHE A 209 1.99 -13.82 20.27
C PHE A 209 0.54 -13.84 20.78
N GLY A 210 0.01 -15.03 21.13
CA GLY A 210 -1.39 -15.14 21.52
C GLY A 210 -1.99 -16.54 21.51
N VAL A 211 -3.33 -16.59 21.58
CA VAL A 211 -4.19 -17.76 21.46
C VAL A 211 -4.81 -17.79 20.06
N PHE A 212 -4.50 -18.80 19.26
CA PHE A 212 -4.93 -18.89 17.86
C PHE A 212 -5.99 -19.98 17.66
N GLU A 213 -7.12 -19.62 17.03
CA GLU A 213 -8.24 -20.51 16.65
C GLU A 213 -8.66 -21.52 17.73
N LEU A 214 -8.84 -21.07 18.98
CA LEU A 214 -9.23 -21.96 20.09
C LEU A 214 -10.75 -22.21 20.08
N PRO A 215 -11.23 -23.46 19.98
CA PRO A 215 -12.66 -23.74 20.04
C PRO A 215 -13.27 -23.42 21.42
N LEU A 216 -14.41 -22.74 21.43
CA LEU A 216 -15.22 -22.44 22.61
C LEU A 216 -16.65 -22.94 22.41
N ARG A 217 -17.21 -23.59 23.42
CA ARG A 217 -18.57 -24.16 23.42
C ARG A 217 -19.33 -23.72 24.66
N ALA A 218 -20.66 -23.72 24.59
CA ALA A 218 -21.53 -23.53 25.74
C ALA A 218 -21.11 -24.42 26.93
N GLY A 219 -21.16 -23.85 28.14
CA GLY A 219 -20.83 -24.56 29.38
C GLY A 219 -19.35 -24.85 29.61
N LYS A 220 -18.45 -24.38 28.74
CA LYS A 220 -17.00 -24.40 28.97
C LYS A 220 -16.49 -23.00 29.28
N THR A 221 -15.87 -22.82 30.44
CA THR A 221 -15.19 -21.57 30.80
C THR A 221 -13.77 -21.57 30.21
N LEU A 222 -13.49 -20.59 29.36
CA LEU A 222 -12.16 -20.25 28.92
C LEU A 222 -11.43 -19.54 30.07
N ARG A 223 -10.30 -20.07 30.51
CA ARG A 223 -9.47 -19.45 31.56
C ARG A 223 -7.99 -19.62 31.22
N TYR A 224 -7.27 -18.52 31.08
CA TYR A 224 -5.82 -18.56 30.89
C TYR A 224 -5.13 -17.27 31.33
N SER A 225 -3.82 -17.35 31.51
CA SER A 225 -2.97 -16.18 31.71
C SER A 225 -1.65 -16.29 30.95
N ALA A 226 -1.08 -15.12 30.62
CA ALA A 226 0.27 -14.95 30.11
C ALA A 226 0.97 -13.85 30.92
N GLU A 227 2.05 -14.19 31.60
CA GLU A 227 2.95 -13.27 32.30
C GLU A 227 4.20 -13.06 31.45
N ILE A 228 4.48 -11.82 31.06
CA ILE A 228 5.75 -11.40 30.45
C ILE A 228 6.57 -10.69 31.52
N ARG A 229 7.75 -11.23 31.84
CA ARG A 229 8.72 -10.60 32.72
C ARG A 229 9.78 -9.90 31.88
N PHE A 230 9.81 -8.58 31.97
CA PHE A 230 10.80 -7.78 31.26
C PHE A 230 12.15 -7.77 31.99
N PRO A 231 13.26 -7.56 31.26
CA PRO A 231 14.60 -7.45 31.85
C PRO A 231 14.67 -6.38 32.93
N ALA A 232 15.69 -6.42 33.80
CA ALA A 232 15.98 -5.29 34.69
C ALA A 232 16.36 -4.04 33.87
N LYS A 233 16.08 -2.84 34.40
CA LYS A 233 16.39 -1.59 33.69
C LYS A 233 17.90 -1.44 33.54
N THR A 234 18.37 -1.46 32.30
CA THR A 234 19.78 -1.20 32.00
C THR A 234 20.03 0.31 32.02
N PRO A 235 21.19 0.79 32.54
CA PRO A 235 21.59 2.17 32.35
C PRO A 235 21.62 2.52 30.86
N ASP A 236 21.21 3.74 30.50
CA ASP A 236 21.38 4.21 29.13
C ASP A 236 22.87 4.13 28.74
N ALA A 237 23.18 3.73 27.51
CA ALA A 237 24.55 3.64 27.08
C ALA A 237 25.23 5.01 27.16
N LYS A 238 26.52 5.03 27.48
CA LYS A 238 27.31 6.27 27.45
C LYS A 238 27.26 6.83 26.02
N LYS A 239 26.81 8.08 25.90
CA LYS A 239 26.79 8.77 24.61
C LYS A 239 28.23 9.10 24.21
N ALA A 240 28.62 8.67 23.02
CA ALA A 240 29.89 9.11 22.44
C ALA A 240 29.80 10.59 22.03
N PRO A 241 30.94 11.28 21.88
CA PRO A 241 30.99 12.64 21.34
C PRO A 241 30.32 12.75 19.96
N GLU A 242 29.90 13.95 19.59
CA GLU A 242 29.44 14.25 18.23
C GLU A 242 30.53 13.89 17.21
N LEU A 243 30.11 13.28 16.10
CA LEU A 243 30.99 13.03 14.96
C LEU A 243 30.98 14.21 14.01
N ILE A 244 32.14 14.73 13.64
CA ILE A 244 32.28 15.77 12.61
C ILE A 244 33.11 15.17 11.48
N ALA A 245 32.45 14.89 10.36
CA ALA A 245 33.10 14.36 9.16
C ALA A 245 34.02 15.41 8.52
N ASN A 246 34.91 14.95 7.66
CA ASN A 246 35.67 15.84 6.79
C ASN A 246 34.73 16.53 5.79
N LYS A 247 35.19 17.64 5.22
CA LYS A 247 34.43 18.37 4.21
C LYS A 247 34.21 17.50 2.96
N ALA A 248 33.01 17.57 2.40
CA ALA A 248 32.66 16.88 1.16
C ALA A 248 33.66 17.16 0.02
N ILE A 249 34.00 16.11 -0.73
CA ILE A 249 35.04 16.11 -1.76
C ILE A 249 34.38 16.14 -3.14
N PRO A 250 34.83 16.99 -4.07
CA PRO A 250 34.38 16.94 -5.47
C PRO A 250 34.64 15.56 -6.09
N ALA A 251 33.69 15.06 -6.87
CA ALA A 251 33.78 13.78 -7.53
C ALA A 251 33.18 13.86 -8.94
N MET A 252 33.85 13.22 -9.90
CA MET A 252 33.37 13.15 -11.29
C MET A 252 32.57 11.86 -11.50
N GLY A 253 31.54 11.91 -12.36
CA GLY A 253 30.76 10.73 -12.72
C GLY A 253 30.00 10.08 -11.56
N VAL A 254 29.64 10.87 -10.54
CA VAL A 254 28.86 10.41 -9.38
C VAL A 254 27.51 9.81 -9.78
N LEU A 255 26.97 10.23 -10.93
CA LEU A 255 25.81 9.63 -11.54
C LEU A 255 26.18 9.06 -12.92
N SER A 256 25.89 7.78 -13.15
CA SER A 256 26.00 7.18 -14.47
C SER A 256 24.74 7.45 -15.30
N ALA A 257 24.88 7.34 -16.63
CA ALA A 257 23.75 7.44 -17.53
C ALA A 257 22.68 6.37 -17.19
N ALA A 258 21.41 6.75 -17.27
CA ALA A 258 20.31 5.83 -17.02
C ALA A 258 20.32 4.67 -18.03
N VAL A 259 20.34 3.44 -17.52
CA VAL A 259 20.10 2.24 -18.31
C VAL A 259 18.63 1.85 -18.14
N TRP A 260 17.86 2.00 -19.21
CA TRP A 260 16.45 1.62 -19.23
C TRP A 260 16.29 0.22 -19.81
N PRO A 261 15.54 -0.68 -19.15
CA PRO A 261 15.37 -2.06 -19.57
C PRO A 261 14.75 -2.06 -20.96
N ASP A 262 15.01 -3.13 -21.70
CA ASP A 262 14.32 -3.38 -22.96
C ASP A 262 12.91 -3.90 -22.68
N ARG A 263 12.10 -3.09 -21.99
CA ARG A 263 10.75 -3.41 -21.55
C ARG A 263 9.81 -2.25 -21.85
N ILE A 264 8.62 -2.59 -22.31
CA ILE A 264 7.48 -1.71 -22.50
C ILE A 264 6.38 -2.26 -21.59
N ILE A 265 5.74 -1.38 -20.83
CA ILE A 265 4.68 -1.72 -19.89
C ILE A 265 3.45 -0.87 -20.21
N PRO A 266 2.29 -1.46 -20.48
CA PRO A 266 2.10 -2.91 -20.61
C PRO A 266 2.82 -3.54 -21.82
N THR A 267 3.12 -4.85 -21.75
CA THR A 267 3.81 -5.59 -22.81
C THR A 267 2.98 -5.62 -24.10
N PRO A 268 3.55 -5.18 -25.24
CA PRO A 268 2.80 -5.13 -26.50
C PRO A 268 2.54 -6.51 -27.09
N LYS A 269 1.44 -6.64 -27.85
CA LYS A 269 1.10 -7.89 -28.57
C LYS A 269 2.12 -8.27 -29.63
N ALA A 270 2.66 -7.29 -30.36
CA ALA A 270 3.72 -7.48 -31.34
C ALA A 270 4.81 -6.41 -31.21
N PHE A 271 6.06 -6.85 -31.12
CA PHE A 271 7.25 -5.99 -31.05
C PHE A 271 8.38 -6.61 -31.87
N GLU A 272 8.65 -6.04 -33.04
CA GLU A 272 9.80 -6.37 -33.88
C GLU A 272 10.91 -5.34 -33.65
N LYS A 273 12.09 -5.80 -33.26
CA LYS A 273 13.25 -4.93 -33.07
C LYS A 273 13.99 -4.72 -34.39
N LEU A 274 14.21 -3.45 -34.75
CA LEU A 274 15.01 -3.08 -35.92
C LEU A 274 16.46 -2.80 -35.51
N LYS A 275 17.39 -2.94 -36.47
CA LYS A 275 18.83 -2.76 -36.22
C LYS A 275 19.22 -1.31 -35.91
N SER A 276 18.58 -0.34 -36.55
CA SER A 276 18.90 1.08 -36.44
C SER A 276 17.95 1.80 -35.47
N SER A 277 18.51 2.52 -34.51
CA SER A 277 17.77 3.46 -33.66
C SER A 277 17.49 4.78 -34.41
N PHE A 278 16.48 5.51 -33.96
CA PHE A 278 16.12 6.83 -34.48
C PHE A 278 16.62 7.93 -33.53
N GLU A 279 17.50 8.81 -33.99
CA GLU A 279 18.04 9.88 -33.14
C GLU A 279 16.98 10.96 -32.87
N VAL A 280 16.72 11.23 -31.59
CA VAL A 280 15.91 12.38 -31.16
C VAL A 280 16.85 13.56 -31.00
N VAL A 281 17.06 14.29 -32.10
CA VAL A 281 17.99 15.42 -32.16
C VAL A 281 17.39 16.73 -31.64
N LYS A 282 18.28 17.65 -31.28
CA LYS A 282 17.95 19.06 -31.05
C LYS A 282 17.42 19.66 -32.36
N GLY A 283 16.11 19.90 -32.42
CA GLY A 283 15.41 20.43 -33.60
C GLY A 283 14.30 19.52 -34.14
N ALA A 284 14.17 18.29 -33.62
CA ALA A 284 13.03 17.42 -33.90
C ALA A 284 11.71 18.08 -33.51
N ARG A 285 10.64 17.79 -34.26
CA ARG A 285 9.29 18.31 -34.02
C ARG A 285 8.31 17.15 -33.87
N ILE A 286 7.22 17.41 -33.18
CA ILE A 286 6.06 16.52 -33.19
C ILE A 286 5.14 17.02 -34.31
N VAL A 287 5.04 16.25 -35.38
CA VAL A 287 4.25 16.58 -36.57
C VAL A 287 2.90 15.88 -36.46
N ILE A 288 1.83 16.66 -36.44
CA ILE A 288 0.47 16.15 -36.59
C ILE A 288 0.17 16.13 -38.08
N ASP A 289 0.07 14.92 -38.64
CA ASP A 289 -0.33 14.72 -40.03
C ASP A 289 -1.87 14.72 -40.11
N PRO A 290 -2.51 15.72 -40.74
CA PRO A 290 -3.95 15.75 -40.87
C PRO A 290 -4.49 14.54 -41.65
N GLY A 291 -3.71 13.98 -42.58
CA GLY A 291 -4.24 12.97 -43.51
C GLY A 291 -5.48 13.49 -44.25
N ASP A 292 -6.52 12.64 -44.36
CA ASP A 292 -7.83 12.97 -44.94
C ASP A 292 -8.82 13.57 -43.91
N GLN A 293 -8.41 13.77 -42.66
CA GLN A 293 -9.26 14.29 -41.59
C GLN A 293 -8.78 15.68 -41.13
N ALA A 294 -9.70 16.55 -40.71
CA ALA A 294 -9.30 17.81 -40.09
C ALA A 294 -8.55 17.53 -38.78
N VAL A 295 -7.46 18.28 -38.52
CA VAL A 295 -6.81 18.25 -37.20
C VAL A 295 -7.84 18.66 -36.16
N THR A 296 -8.11 17.77 -35.21
CA THR A 296 -9.01 18.07 -34.08
C THR A 296 -8.17 18.51 -32.88
N SER A 297 -8.74 19.34 -32.01
CA SER A 297 -8.14 19.76 -30.73
C SER A 297 -7.68 18.56 -29.87
N ASN A 298 -8.32 17.39 -30.03
CA ASN A 298 -7.98 16.17 -29.33
C ASN A 298 -6.59 15.62 -29.75
N VAL A 299 -6.23 15.73 -31.03
CA VAL A 299 -4.91 15.26 -31.51
C VAL A 299 -3.79 16.19 -31.05
N GLU A 300 -4.04 17.51 -31.00
CA GLU A 300 -3.11 18.48 -30.43
C GLU A 300 -2.85 18.21 -28.93
N GLN A 301 -3.91 17.91 -28.16
CA GLN A 301 -3.78 17.51 -26.77
C GLN A 301 -2.94 16.23 -26.61
N ILE A 302 -3.15 15.22 -27.47
CA ILE A 302 -2.37 13.97 -27.47
C ILE A 302 -0.89 14.23 -27.80
N ALA A 303 -0.61 15.11 -28.77
CA ALA A 303 0.75 15.55 -29.08
C ALA A 303 1.39 16.27 -27.88
N GLY A 304 0.62 17.05 -27.13
CA GLY A 304 1.04 17.69 -25.88
C GLY A 304 1.50 16.69 -24.82
N LEU A 305 0.75 15.60 -24.61
CA LEU A 305 1.13 14.52 -23.68
C LEU A 305 2.48 13.89 -24.05
N LEU A 306 2.75 13.72 -25.35
CA LEU A 306 4.02 13.23 -25.84
C LEU A 306 5.15 14.23 -25.59
N ALA A 307 4.93 15.50 -25.91
CA ALA A 307 5.90 16.58 -25.72
C ALA A 307 6.32 16.70 -24.25
N GLU A 308 5.35 16.65 -23.33
CA GLU A 308 5.59 16.66 -21.88
C GLU A 308 6.42 15.45 -21.44
N SER A 309 6.05 14.25 -21.89
CA SER A 309 6.77 13.02 -21.53
C SER A 309 8.22 13.04 -22.03
N ILE A 310 8.45 13.51 -23.27
CA ILE A 310 9.80 13.67 -23.82
C ILE A 310 10.58 14.72 -23.04
N ALA A 311 9.97 15.85 -22.69
CA ALA A 311 10.63 16.90 -21.91
C ALA A 311 11.00 16.41 -20.50
N GLN A 312 10.13 15.65 -19.84
CA GLN A 312 10.39 15.07 -18.52
C GLN A 312 11.54 14.05 -18.54
N ILE A 313 11.67 13.26 -19.61
CA ILE A 313 12.72 12.23 -19.73
C ILE A 313 14.05 12.84 -20.21
N THR A 314 13.99 13.71 -21.22
CA THR A 314 15.18 14.14 -21.97
C THR A 314 15.64 15.55 -21.64
N GLY A 315 14.78 16.39 -21.05
CA GLY A 315 14.95 17.83 -20.90
C GLY A 315 14.63 18.64 -22.17
N ASN A 316 14.39 18.00 -23.31
CA ASN A 316 14.12 18.67 -24.58
C ASN A 316 12.64 18.99 -24.75
N LYS A 317 12.32 20.26 -25.01
CA LYS A 317 10.98 20.69 -25.40
C LYS A 317 10.86 20.66 -26.92
N LEU A 318 10.05 19.75 -27.45
CA LEU A 318 9.81 19.64 -28.89
C LEU A 318 8.59 20.48 -29.27
N PRO A 319 8.67 21.32 -30.33
CA PRO A 319 7.51 22.04 -30.83
C PRO A 319 6.53 21.10 -31.53
N ILE A 320 5.24 21.41 -31.42
CA ILE A 320 4.15 20.71 -32.10
C ILE A 320 3.77 21.51 -33.34
N VAL A 321 3.68 20.86 -34.49
CA VAL A 321 3.32 21.49 -35.77
C VAL A 321 2.31 20.63 -36.53
N ALA A 322 1.32 21.26 -37.15
CA ALA A 322 0.37 20.58 -38.05
C ALA A 322 0.82 20.76 -39.50
N MET A 323 1.19 19.67 -40.18
CA MET A 323 1.54 19.69 -41.61
C MET A 323 1.51 18.27 -42.22
N PRO A 324 1.32 18.13 -43.54
CA PRO A 324 1.36 16.82 -44.20
C PRO A 324 2.68 16.09 -43.96
N ALA A 325 2.64 14.78 -43.64
CA ALA A 325 3.85 14.01 -43.31
C ALA A 325 4.93 14.02 -44.40
N LYS A 326 4.54 14.16 -45.68
CA LYS A 326 5.48 14.27 -46.82
C LYS A 326 6.35 15.53 -46.77
N ALA A 327 5.88 16.59 -46.10
CA ALA A 327 6.63 17.83 -45.85
C ALA A 327 7.44 17.77 -44.54
N GLY A 328 7.34 16.68 -43.78
CA GLY A 328 8.11 16.44 -42.56
C GLY A 328 9.58 16.14 -42.85
N ARG A 329 10.44 16.52 -41.90
CA ARG A 329 11.87 16.26 -41.93
C ARG A 329 12.16 14.83 -41.45
N PRO A 330 13.31 14.22 -41.81
CA PRO A 330 13.65 12.87 -41.37
C PRO A 330 13.64 12.69 -39.85
N GLU A 331 13.95 13.73 -39.08
CA GLU A 331 14.02 13.73 -37.61
C GLU A 331 12.67 13.96 -36.89
N ASP A 332 11.58 14.19 -37.61
CA ASP A 332 10.27 14.47 -37.02
C ASP A 332 9.59 13.20 -36.47
N ILE A 333 8.84 13.37 -35.38
CA ILE A 333 7.93 12.35 -34.82
C ILE A 333 6.55 12.59 -35.42
N THR A 334 6.07 11.70 -36.28
CA THR A 334 4.78 11.90 -36.98
C THR A 334 3.63 11.20 -36.25
N LEU A 335 2.53 11.89 -36.00
CA LEU A 335 1.29 11.36 -35.43
C LEU A 335 0.22 11.34 -36.52
N ARG A 336 -0.45 10.20 -36.70
CA ARG A 336 -1.46 10.02 -37.75
C ARG A 336 -2.70 9.28 -37.25
N LEU A 337 -3.87 9.81 -37.59
CA LEU A 337 -5.12 9.04 -37.61
C LEU A 337 -5.29 8.43 -39.00
N VAL A 338 -5.44 7.11 -39.06
CA VAL A 338 -5.70 6.35 -40.29
C VAL A 338 -7.16 5.91 -40.36
N ALA A 339 -7.63 5.57 -41.55
CA ALA A 339 -9.00 5.09 -41.72
C ALA A 339 -9.25 3.80 -40.93
N ALA A 340 -10.48 3.62 -40.43
CA ALA A 340 -10.88 2.41 -39.73
C ALA A 340 -10.68 1.16 -40.61
N GLY A 341 -10.16 0.07 -40.03
CA GLY A 341 -9.81 -1.13 -40.77
C GLY A 341 -8.51 -1.04 -41.57
N THR A 342 -7.67 -0.03 -41.35
CA THR A 342 -6.31 0.04 -41.91
C THR A 342 -5.35 -0.87 -41.15
N LEU A 343 -5.44 -0.89 -39.82
CA LEU A 343 -4.58 -1.67 -38.94
C LEU A 343 -5.15 -3.09 -38.73
N ARG A 344 -4.30 -4.01 -38.26
CA ARG A 344 -4.66 -5.42 -38.02
C ARG A 344 -4.24 -5.85 -36.62
N PRO A 345 -5.08 -6.62 -35.89
CA PRO A 345 -6.41 -7.11 -36.30
C PRO A 345 -7.48 -6.00 -36.36
N MET A 346 -8.50 -6.18 -37.21
CA MET A 346 -9.61 -5.22 -37.33
C MET A 346 -10.52 -5.24 -36.10
N GLY A 347 -11.30 -4.18 -35.90
CA GLY A 347 -12.33 -4.12 -34.86
C GLY A 347 -11.81 -3.84 -33.45
N GLN A 348 -10.56 -3.41 -33.33
CA GLN A 348 -9.91 -3.01 -32.08
C GLN A 348 -9.86 -1.48 -31.99
N PRO A 349 -10.73 -0.80 -31.20
CA PRO A 349 -10.78 0.66 -31.14
C PRO A 349 -9.50 1.29 -30.61
N GLU A 350 -8.78 0.58 -29.75
CA GLU A 350 -7.56 1.05 -29.10
C GLU A 350 -6.27 0.62 -29.81
N ILE A 351 -6.38 0.05 -31.02
CA ILE A 351 -5.22 -0.41 -31.79
C ILE A 351 -4.34 0.75 -32.24
N TYR A 352 -3.04 0.53 -32.16
CA TYR A 352 -2.05 1.46 -32.68
C TYR A 352 -0.82 0.74 -33.24
N GLU A 353 -0.08 1.48 -34.06
CA GLU A 353 1.19 1.09 -34.64
C GLU A 353 2.27 2.14 -34.35
N ILE A 354 3.48 1.70 -34.01
CA ILE A 354 4.69 2.54 -33.97
C ILE A 354 5.69 1.94 -34.93
N SER A 355 6.10 2.70 -35.94
CA SER A 355 7.21 2.34 -36.82
C SER A 355 8.33 3.36 -36.71
N THR A 356 9.57 2.90 -36.71
CA THR A 356 10.77 3.75 -36.74
C THR A 356 11.43 3.78 -38.12
N ALA A 357 10.95 2.97 -39.08
CA ALA A 357 11.51 2.87 -40.42
C ALA A 357 10.39 2.95 -41.50
N PRO A 358 10.59 3.70 -42.61
CA PRO A 358 11.75 4.54 -42.91
C PRO A 358 11.81 5.86 -42.12
N ARG A 359 10.76 6.21 -41.39
CA ARG A 359 10.67 7.39 -40.49
C ARG A 359 9.92 7.00 -39.22
N LEU A 360 10.05 7.80 -38.17
CA LEU A 360 9.31 7.61 -36.92
C LEU A 360 7.86 8.09 -37.05
N SER A 361 6.91 7.14 -37.01
CA SER A 361 5.47 7.39 -37.08
C SER A 361 4.68 6.60 -36.05
N LEU A 362 3.68 7.26 -35.47
CA LEU A 362 2.67 6.70 -34.58
C LEU A 362 1.32 6.80 -35.29
N SER A 363 0.71 5.66 -35.60
CA SER A 363 -0.55 5.57 -36.35
C SER A 363 -1.63 4.88 -35.51
N ALA A 364 -2.87 5.35 -35.59
CA ALA A 364 -4.01 4.67 -34.97
C ALA A 364 -5.32 4.95 -35.72
N GLU A 365 -6.32 4.10 -35.54
CA GLU A 365 -7.65 4.28 -36.15
C GLU A 365 -8.54 5.24 -35.35
N THR A 366 -8.20 5.47 -34.08
CA THR A 366 -8.94 6.36 -33.17
C THR A 366 -7.98 7.22 -32.35
N THR A 367 -8.51 8.30 -31.76
CA THR A 367 -7.76 9.12 -30.80
C THR A 367 -7.34 8.36 -29.55
N VAL A 368 -8.10 7.34 -29.13
CA VAL A 368 -7.75 6.49 -27.98
C VAL A 368 -6.55 5.60 -28.31
N GLY A 369 -6.55 4.97 -29.48
CA GLY A 369 -5.38 4.22 -29.97
C GLY A 369 -4.15 5.12 -30.12
N LEU A 370 -4.32 6.34 -30.65
CA LEU A 370 -3.21 7.29 -30.78
C LEU A 370 -2.68 7.72 -29.41
N CYS A 371 -3.56 7.91 -28.42
CA CYS A 371 -3.17 8.16 -27.03
C CYS A 371 -2.29 7.02 -26.50
N ASN A 372 -2.67 5.77 -26.73
CA ASN A 372 -1.87 4.60 -26.33
C ASN A 372 -0.49 4.56 -27.02
N ALA A 373 -0.42 4.92 -28.31
CA ALA A 373 0.84 5.02 -29.04
C ALA A 373 1.81 6.03 -28.41
N VAL A 374 1.31 7.22 -28.05
CA VAL A 374 2.15 8.24 -27.40
C VAL A 374 2.55 7.89 -25.97
N ARG A 375 1.88 6.93 -25.31
CA ARG A 375 2.33 6.38 -24.01
C ARG A 375 3.42 5.33 -24.15
N THR A 376 3.44 4.63 -25.27
CA THR A 376 4.48 3.62 -25.57
C THR A 376 5.78 4.27 -26.03
N LEU A 377 5.75 5.31 -26.87
CA LEU A 377 6.97 5.92 -27.41
C LEU A 377 7.98 6.39 -26.34
N PRO A 378 7.60 7.08 -25.25
CA PRO A 378 8.53 7.48 -24.20
C PRO A 378 9.25 6.31 -23.54
N GLN A 379 8.64 5.12 -23.54
CA GLN A 379 9.24 3.90 -23.01
C GLN A 379 10.28 3.28 -23.96
N LEU A 380 10.39 3.79 -25.20
CA LEU A 380 11.40 3.39 -26.19
C LEU A 380 12.62 4.34 -26.23
N LEU A 381 12.58 5.46 -25.50
CA LEU A 381 13.68 6.43 -25.42
C LEU A 381 14.88 5.88 -24.65
N ARG A 382 16.08 5.97 -25.23
CA ARG A 382 17.34 5.50 -24.65
C ARG A 382 18.44 6.53 -24.85
N MET A 383 19.42 6.52 -23.95
CA MET A 383 20.66 7.25 -24.14
C MET A 383 21.66 6.32 -24.86
N GLN A 384 22.11 6.70 -26.05
CA GLN A 384 23.13 5.99 -26.82
C GLN A 384 24.21 6.98 -27.23
N GLU A 385 25.47 6.71 -26.85
CA GLU A 385 26.63 7.58 -27.18
C GLU A 385 26.42 9.07 -26.84
N GLY A 386 25.74 9.36 -25.72
CA GLY A 386 25.46 10.72 -25.26
C GLY A 386 24.30 11.42 -25.98
N LYS A 387 23.57 10.71 -26.85
CA LYS A 387 22.39 11.20 -27.57
C LYS A 387 21.13 10.45 -27.15
N TRP A 388 20.00 11.15 -27.14
CA TRP A 388 18.70 10.52 -26.97
C TRP A 388 18.27 9.89 -28.29
N VAL A 389 17.88 8.63 -28.26
CA VAL A 389 17.38 7.88 -29.41
C VAL A 389 16.09 7.16 -29.05
N VAL A 390 15.20 6.96 -30.01
CA VAL A 390 14.13 5.97 -29.94
C VAL A 390 14.68 4.66 -30.47
N ARG A 391 14.53 3.58 -29.71
CA ARG A 391 14.92 2.23 -30.15
C ARG A 391 14.24 1.88 -31.46
N GLY A 392 15.01 1.37 -32.43
CA GLY A 392 14.47 0.85 -33.69
C GLY A 392 13.47 -0.27 -33.44
N CYS A 393 12.21 -0.06 -33.85
CA CYS A 393 11.15 -1.04 -33.73
C CYS A 393 10.02 -0.86 -34.76
N HIS A 394 9.25 -1.93 -34.91
CA HIS A 394 7.86 -1.95 -35.38
C HIS A 394 6.99 -2.56 -34.27
N VAL A 395 5.97 -1.83 -33.84
CA VAL A 395 5.05 -2.22 -32.76
C VAL A 395 3.64 -2.19 -33.30
N VAL A 396 2.87 -3.25 -33.06
CA VAL A 396 1.42 -3.28 -33.27
C VAL A 396 0.78 -3.79 -32.00
N ASP A 397 -0.14 -3.02 -31.43
CA ASP A 397 -0.58 -3.29 -30.07
C ASP A 397 -2.00 -2.81 -29.77
N TYR A 398 -2.65 -3.49 -28.83
CA TYR A 398 -4.03 -3.29 -28.36
C TYR A 398 -4.27 -4.08 -27.06
N PRO A 399 -5.18 -3.64 -26.18
CA PRO A 399 -5.45 -4.30 -24.91
C PRO A 399 -6.26 -5.60 -25.08
N SER A 400 -6.10 -6.54 -24.15
CA SER A 400 -6.99 -7.70 -24.00
C SER A 400 -8.31 -7.37 -23.30
N LEU A 401 -8.27 -6.49 -22.29
CA LEU A 401 -9.45 -6.01 -21.58
C LEU A 401 -9.70 -4.52 -21.87
N PRO A 402 -10.88 -4.15 -22.40
CA PRO A 402 -11.20 -2.76 -22.75
C PRO A 402 -11.36 -1.82 -21.57
N PHE A 403 -12.00 -2.25 -20.47
CA PHE A 403 -12.03 -1.48 -19.22
C PHE A 403 -10.76 -1.76 -18.41
N ARG A 404 -10.02 -0.70 -18.07
CA ARG A 404 -8.80 -0.75 -17.25
C ARG A 404 -8.89 0.36 -16.23
N GLY A 405 -9.45 0.03 -15.07
CA GLY A 405 -9.73 0.97 -14.00
C GLY A 405 -8.83 0.79 -12.78
N VAL A 406 -8.72 1.86 -12.00
CA VAL A 406 -8.27 1.78 -10.59
C VAL A 406 -9.34 2.37 -9.68
N HIS A 407 -9.44 1.86 -8.46
CA HIS A 407 -10.21 2.49 -7.38
C HIS A 407 -9.29 3.34 -6.51
N LEU A 408 -9.70 4.58 -6.21
CA LEU A 408 -8.95 5.51 -5.35
C LEU A 408 -9.89 6.29 -4.44
N PHE A 409 -9.46 6.53 -3.20
CA PHE A 409 -10.12 7.47 -2.31
C PHE A 409 -9.81 8.93 -2.70
N SER A 410 -10.76 9.83 -2.44
CA SER A 410 -10.46 11.24 -2.21
C SER A 410 -9.53 11.41 -0.99
N GLY A 411 -9.00 12.60 -0.73
CA GLY A 411 -8.14 12.77 0.43
C GLY A 411 -7.81 14.22 0.76
N ARG A 412 -7.69 14.52 2.05
CA ARG A 412 -7.27 15.83 2.52
C ARG A 412 -5.84 16.12 2.06
N ASN A 413 -5.63 17.29 1.45
CA ASN A 413 -4.32 17.72 0.91
C ASN A 413 -3.71 16.73 -0.10
N ALA A 414 -4.52 15.89 -0.75
CA ALA A 414 -4.05 14.84 -1.64
C ALA A 414 -3.86 15.29 -3.10
N ARG A 415 -4.27 16.52 -3.45
CA ARG A 415 -4.36 17.02 -4.83
C ARG A 415 -3.11 16.71 -5.67
N ASP A 416 -1.95 17.14 -5.19
CA ASP A 416 -0.70 17.07 -5.96
C ASP A 416 -0.19 15.63 -6.06
N LEU A 417 -0.38 14.81 -5.03
CA LEU A 417 -0.05 13.39 -5.05
C LEU A 417 -0.91 12.63 -6.06
N GLN A 418 -2.22 12.88 -6.08
CA GLN A 418 -3.15 12.24 -7.02
C GLN A 418 -2.91 12.69 -8.47
N ILE A 419 -2.64 13.98 -8.68
CA ILE A 419 -2.22 14.50 -10.00
C ILE A 419 -0.90 13.83 -10.45
N LYS A 420 0.06 13.67 -9.54
CA LYS A 420 1.31 12.96 -9.84
C LYS A 420 1.04 11.49 -10.22
N MET A 421 0.18 10.79 -9.47
CA MET A 421 -0.23 9.40 -9.77
C MET A 421 -0.87 9.28 -11.16
N LEU A 422 -1.77 10.19 -11.51
CA LEU A 422 -2.38 10.26 -12.84
C LEU A 422 -1.35 10.43 -13.96
N ARG A 423 -0.44 11.40 -13.78
CA ARG A 423 0.54 11.79 -14.80
C ARG A 423 1.68 10.77 -14.96
N ASP A 424 2.22 10.27 -13.85
CA ASP A 424 3.46 9.51 -13.84
C ASP A 424 3.22 7.99 -13.83
N ILE A 425 2.03 7.52 -13.42
CA ILE A 425 1.70 6.09 -13.33
C ILE A 425 0.50 5.75 -14.22
N LEU A 426 -0.70 6.24 -13.91
CA LEU A 426 -1.93 5.73 -14.53
C LEU A 426 -2.00 6.02 -16.04
N GLY A 427 -1.72 7.26 -16.44
CA GLY A 427 -1.67 7.64 -17.85
C GLY A 427 -0.63 6.87 -18.66
N PRO A 428 0.67 6.87 -18.25
CA PRO A 428 1.72 6.09 -18.91
C PRO A 428 1.44 4.58 -19.00
N LEU A 429 0.73 4.02 -18.03
CA LEU A 429 0.32 2.61 -17.99
C LEU A 429 -1.00 2.32 -18.71
N LYS A 430 -1.56 3.30 -19.42
CA LYS A 430 -2.75 3.15 -20.29
C LYS A 430 -4.03 2.75 -19.54
N PHE A 431 -4.15 3.10 -18.25
CA PHE A 431 -5.44 3.07 -17.56
C PHE A 431 -6.40 4.06 -18.22
N ASN A 432 -7.70 3.75 -18.20
CA ASN A 432 -8.72 4.56 -18.88
C ASN A 432 -9.94 4.91 -18.02
N ALA A 433 -9.97 4.48 -16.77
CA ALA A 433 -11.00 4.82 -15.80
C ALA A 433 -10.45 4.92 -14.37
N ILE A 434 -11.09 5.73 -13.53
CA ILE A 434 -10.93 5.75 -12.09
C ILE A 434 -12.30 5.67 -11.45
N VAL A 435 -12.48 4.71 -10.55
CA VAL A 435 -13.59 4.69 -9.59
C VAL A 435 -13.13 5.51 -8.39
N TYR A 436 -13.63 6.74 -8.28
CA TYR A 436 -13.17 7.75 -7.34
C TYR A 436 -14.12 7.85 -6.14
N GLN A 437 -13.74 7.24 -5.03
CA GLN A 437 -14.54 7.18 -3.81
C GLN A 437 -14.51 8.52 -3.07
N CYS A 438 -15.65 9.20 -3.07
CA CYS A 438 -15.80 10.59 -2.67
C CYS A 438 -16.74 10.81 -1.48
N ASP A 439 -17.01 9.77 -0.69
CA ASP A 439 -17.84 9.80 0.52
C ASP A 439 -17.56 11.00 1.42
N TYR A 440 -16.30 11.16 1.82
CA TYR A 440 -15.85 12.19 2.75
C TYR A 440 -15.60 13.57 2.12
N MET A 441 -15.89 13.76 0.83
CA MET A 441 -15.74 15.10 0.24
C MET A 441 -16.60 16.13 0.96
N LYS A 442 -16.13 17.38 0.97
CA LYS A 442 -16.86 18.49 1.59
C LYS A 442 -18.04 18.93 0.71
N TRP A 443 -19.14 18.19 0.78
CA TRP A 443 -20.39 18.45 0.08
C TRP A 443 -21.06 19.73 0.62
N ALA A 444 -21.52 20.60 -0.27
CA ALA A 444 -22.02 21.92 0.11
C ALA A 444 -23.44 21.83 0.69
N SER A 445 -24.21 20.82 0.29
CA SER A 445 -25.56 20.55 0.75
C SER A 445 -25.65 20.23 2.24
N TYR A 446 -24.58 19.68 2.83
CA TYR A 446 -24.53 19.24 4.23
C TYR A 446 -23.15 19.53 4.86
N PRO A 447 -22.83 20.80 5.18
CA PRO A 447 -21.56 21.16 5.82
C PRO A 447 -21.37 20.53 7.20
N GLU A 448 -22.44 20.16 7.90
CA GLU A 448 -22.40 19.57 9.23
C GLU A 448 -21.77 18.17 9.27
N ILE A 449 -21.70 17.44 8.15
CA ILE A 449 -21.08 16.11 8.08
C ILE A 449 -19.63 16.13 7.56
N HIS A 450 -19.03 17.32 7.40
CA HIS A 450 -17.63 17.42 6.95
C HIS A 450 -16.68 16.78 7.95
N HIS A 451 -15.75 15.97 7.43
CA HIS A 451 -14.77 15.25 8.25
C HIS A 451 -13.42 15.96 8.23
N ASP A 452 -12.90 16.34 9.40
CA ASP A 452 -11.63 17.08 9.50
C ASP A 452 -10.41 16.30 8.99
N GLN A 453 -10.38 14.99 9.22
CA GLN A 453 -9.25 14.15 8.81
C GLN A 453 -9.25 13.81 7.31
N PHE A 454 -10.38 13.36 6.77
CA PHE A 454 -10.47 12.80 5.41
C PHE A 454 -11.02 13.80 4.38
N GLY A 455 -11.65 14.89 4.85
CA GLY A 455 -12.41 15.79 3.98
C GLY A 455 -11.58 16.54 2.95
N MET A 456 -11.82 16.22 1.68
CA MET A 456 -11.22 16.89 0.53
C MET A 456 -12.09 18.07 0.06
N ASP A 457 -11.43 19.18 -0.29
CA ASP A 457 -12.09 20.34 -0.88
C ASP A 457 -12.47 20.06 -2.34
N LYS A 458 -13.67 20.51 -2.76
CA LYS A 458 -14.16 20.31 -4.13
C LYS A 458 -13.24 20.90 -5.20
N SER A 459 -12.52 21.98 -4.88
CA SER A 459 -11.55 22.59 -5.80
C SER A 459 -10.38 21.66 -6.11
N ASP A 460 -9.92 20.91 -5.12
CA ASP A 460 -8.84 19.94 -5.30
C ASP A 460 -9.33 18.74 -6.12
N ALA A 461 -10.51 18.22 -5.80
CA ALA A 461 -11.12 17.13 -6.57
C ALA A 461 -11.40 17.55 -8.02
N LYS A 462 -11.79 18.81 -8.26
CA LYS A 462 -11.92 19.38 -9.60
C LYS A 462 -10.60 19.37 -10.36
N ALA A 463 -9.50 19.74 -9.72
CA ALA A 463 -8.17 19.72 -10.34
C ALA A 463 -7.72 18.29 -10.68
N VAL A 464 -7.96 17.32 -9.78
CA VAL A 464 -7.71 15.89 -10.04
C VAL A 464 -8.55 15.39 -11.23
N ALA A 465 -9.85 15.71 -11.27
CA ALA A 465 -10.73 15.33 -12.37
C ALA A 465 -10.35 16.00 -13.71
N GLN A 466 -9.84 17.22 -13.68
CA GLN A 466 -9.30 17.89 -14.87
C GLN A 466 -8.05 17.17 -15.38
N GLU A 467 -7.13 16.78 -14.50
CA GLU A 467 -5.96 16.00 -14.89
C GLU A 467 -6.35 14.63 -15.44
N ALA A 468 -7.30 13.92 -14.82
CA ALA A 468 -7.79 12.64 -15.33
C ALA A 468 -8.34 12.77 -16.76
N ARG A 469 -9.18 13.77 -17.02
CA ARG A 469 -9.67 14.07 -18.39
C ARG A 469 -8.53 14.39 -19.34
N ARG A 470 -7.52 15.14 -18.89
CA ARG A 470 -6.33 15.47 -19.69
C ARG A 470 -5.55 14.21 -20.10
N GLN A 471 -5.48 13.22 -19.21
CA GLN A 471 -4.86 11.91 -19.42
C GLN A 471 -5.75 10.94 -20.22
N ASN A 472 -6.96 11.33 -20.63
CA ASN A 472 -7.99 10.48 -21.26
C ASN A 472 -8.52 9.35 -20.35
N ILE A 473 -8.63 9.65 -19.05
CA ILE A 473 -9.13 8.76 -18.00
C ILE A 473 -10.53 9.23 -17.57
N GLU A 474 -11.51 8.33 -17.62
CA GLU A 474 -12.88 8.57 -17.16
C GLU A 474 -12.91 8.67 -15.62
N MET A 475 -13.54 9.71 -15.07
CA MET A 475 -13.78 9.84 -13.64
C MET A 475 -15.17 9.31 -13.30
N ILE A 476 -15.24 8.20 -12.58
CA ILE A 476 -16.47 7.54 -12.14
C ILE A 476 -16.60 7.79 -10.64
N PRO A 477 -17.45 8.72 -10.17
CA PRO A 477 -17.64 8.92 -8.74
C PRO A 477 -18.24 7.67 -8.10
N LEU A 478 -17.70 7.32 -6.94
CA LEU A 478 -18.28 6.36 -6.02
C LEU A 478 -18.69 7.09 -4.75
N VAL A 479 -19.96 7.00 -4.40
CA VAL A 479 -20.47 7.39 -3.08
C VAL A 479 -21.16 6.17 -2.50
N ASN A 480 -20.58 5.59 -1.45
CA ASN A 480 -21.11 4.44 -0.77
C ASN A 480 -22.43 4.83 -0.10
N THR A 481 -23.48 4.15 -0.52
CA THR A 481 -24.82 4.27 0.05
C THR A 481 -25.33 2.90 0.47
N PHE A 482 -26.20 2.93 1.47
CA PHE A 482 -26.78 1.81 2.18
C PHE A 482 -25.80 1.14 3.15
N GLY A 483 -24.83 0.39 2.66
CA GLY A 483 -23.69 -0.08 3.46
C GLY A 483 -22.63 1.01 3.56
N HIS A 484 -21.61 0.82 4.41
CA HIS A 484 -20.46 1.72 4.53
C HIS A 484 -20.83 3.21 4.61
N SER A 485 -21.94 3.51 5.32
CA SER A 485 -22.54 4.85 5.38
C SER A 485 -22.10 5.63 6.63
N GLU A 486 -21.03 5.20 7.31
CA GLU A 486 -20.46 5.87 8.49
C GLU A 486 -20.07 7.32 8.21
N TRP A 487 -19.59 7.60 7.00
CA TRP A 487 -19.28 8.96 6.54
C TRP A 487 -20.47 9.92 6.67
N LEU A 488 -21.70 9.39 6.53
CA LEU A 488 -22.95 10.11 6.71
C LEU A 488 -23.46 9.99 8.15
N LEU A 489 -23.34 8.82 8.78
CA LEU A 489 -24.08 8.43 9.99
C LEU A 489 -23.31 8.60 11.32
N ASP A 490 -21.99 8.77 11.29
CA ASP A 490 -21.20 8.98 12.50
C ASP A 490 -21.41 10.35 13.14
N HIS A 491 -21.90 11.31 12.37
CA HIS A 491 -22.19 12.64 12.90
C HIS A 491 -23.45 12.62 13.81
N PRO A 492 -23.43 13.27 15.00
CA PRO A 492 -24.56 13.26 15.92
C PRO A 492 -25.90 13.74 15.32
N ALA A 493 -25.86 14.63 14.32
CA ALA A 493 -27.07 15.17 13.69
C ALA A 493 -27.74 14.20 12.70
N THR A 494 -27.07 13.14 12.28
CA THR A 494 -27.53 12.18 11.26
C THR A 494 -27.56 10.76 11.79
N ARG A 495 -26.99 10.49 12.95
CA ARG A 495 -26.91 9.13 13.53
C ARG A 495 -28.26 8.44 13.69
N GLN A 496 -29.32 9.18 13.98
CA GLN A 496 -30.69 8.65 14.07
C GLN A 496 -31.25 8.12 12.74
N LEU A 497 -30.61 8.45 11.61
CA LEU A 497 -30.92 7.93 10.29
C LEU A 497 -30.40 6.50 10.07
N SER A 498 -29.61 5.96 11.01
CA SER A 498 -29.14 4.57 10.96
C SER A 498 -30.25 3.57 11.27
N ASP A 499 -30.16 2.39 10.65
CA ASP A 499 -30.99 1.25 11.02
C ASP A 499 -30.63 0.78 12.44
N ASN A 500 -29.33 0.77 12.77
CA ASN A 500 -28.83 0.53 14.12
C ASN A 500 -27.99 1.72 14.65
N PRO A 501 -28.52 2.59 15.53
CA PRO A 501 -27.75 3.69 16.11
C PRO A 501 -26.57 3.30 17.00
N ALA A 502 -26.51 2.04 17.46
CA ALA A 502 -25.32 1.54 18.15
C ALA A 502 -24.20 1.16 17.18
N ASN A 503 -24.55 0.77 15.95
CA ASN A 503 -23.63 0.39 14.88
C ASN A 503 -24.06 1.03 13.54
N PRO A 504 -23.62 2.25 13.24
CA PRO A 504 -24.15 3.16 12.23
C PRO A 504 -23.64 2.82 10.81
N PHE A 505 -23.45 1.54 10.51
CA PHE A 505 -22.92 1.06 9.25
C PHE A 505 -23.91 1.22 8.10
N ALA A 506 -25.18 0.85 8.37
CA ALA A 506 -26.26 0.96 7.40
C ALA A 506 -27.33 1.94 7.83
N TYR A 507 -27.80 2.76 6.88
CA TYR A 507 -28.92 3.65 7.12
C TYR A 507 -30.26 2.90 7.18
N ASP A 508 -31.29 3.52 7.75
CA ASP A 508 -32.67 3.06 7.74
C ASP A 508 -33.31 3.41 6.39
N PRO A 509 -33.47 2.45 5.46
CA PRO A 509 -34.03 2.72 4.13
C PRO A 509 -35.53 3.06 4.17
N SER A 510 -36.20 2.94 5.33
CA SER A 510 -37.58 3.42 5.48
C SER A 510 -37.66 4.93 5.74
N ASN A 511 -36.53 5.57 6.04
CA ASN A 511 -36.48 6.98 6.37
C ASN A 511 -36.25 7.85 5.11
N PRO A 512 -37.24 8.64 4.66
CA PRO A 512 -37.13 9.43 3.44
C PRO A 512 -36.01 10.50 3.47
N ARG A 513 -35.58 10.90 4.67
CA ARG A 513 -34.51 11.89 4.83
C ARG A 513 -33.17 11.40 4.27
N VAL A 514 -32.90 10.09 4.32
CA VAL A 514 -31.68 9.51 3.76
C VAL A 514 -31.61 9.78 2.26
N TYR A 515 -32.68 9.46 1.53
CA TYR A 515 -32.77 9.69 0.09
C TYR A 515 -32.66 11.17 -0.26
N GLU A 516 -33.32 12.07 0.50
CA GLU A 516 -33.18 13.51 0.27
C GLU A 516 -31.72 13.98 0.38
N MET A 517 -30.97 13.45 1.37
CA MET A 517 -29.58 13.81 1.58
C MET A 517 -28.68 13.24 0.47
N CYS A 518 -28.80 11.94 0.21
CA CYS A 518 -27.99 11.25 -0.80
C CYS A 518 -28.27 11.80 -2.21
N ASP A 519 -29.52 12.08 -2.58
CA ASP A 519 -29.86 12.64 -3.90
C ASP A 519 -29.20 14.00 -4.14
N LYS A 520 -29.12 14.87 -3.11
CA LYS A 520 -28.43 16.16 -3.19
C LYS A 520 -26.92 15.98 -3.33
N ILE A 521 -26.33 15.07 -2.56
CA ILE A 521 -24.90 14.76 -2.65
C ILE A 521 -24.56 14.17 -4.03
N TYR A 522 -25.38 13.25 -4.54
CA TYR A 522 -25.24 12.67 -5.86
C TYR A 522 -25.34 13.74 -6.94
N ALA A 523 -26.28 14.68 -6.83
CA ALA A 523 -26.38 15.81 -7.76
C ALA A 523 -25.09 16.65 -7.77
N GLU A 524 -24.53 16.97 -6.60
CA GLU A 524 -23.26 17.72 -6.51
C GLU A 524 -22.07 16.96 -7.10
N ALA A 525 -22.00 15.64 -6.86
CA ALA A 525 -20.97 14.78 -7.45
C ALA A 525 -21.10 14.73 -8.99
N ILE A 526 -22.32 14.58 -9.50
CA ILE A 526 -22.62 14.58 -10.94
C ILE A 526 -22.22 15.92 -11.57
N ASP A 527 -22.53 17.05 -10.95
CA ASP A 527 -22.17 18.37 -11.46
C ASP A 527 -20.65 18.58 -11.54
N LEU A 528 -19.92 18.06 -10.55
CA LEU A 528 -18.47 18.17 -10.48
C LEU A 528 -17.75 17.26 -11.48
N PHE A 529 -18.12 15.98 -11.51
CA PHE A 529 -17.41 14.95 -12.28
C PHE A 529 -17.97 14.77 -13.70
N ARG A 530 -19.23 15.12 -13.93
CA ARG A 530 -19.97 14.93 -15.20
C ARG A 530 -19.78 13.52 -15.76
N PRO A 531 -20.12 12.47 -14.97
CA PRO A 531 -19.70 11.13 -15.30
C PRO A 531 -20.69 10.44 -16.24
N ARG A 532 -20.23 9.42 -16.96
CA ARG A 532 -21.12 8.49 -17.68
C ARG A 532 -21.59 7.32 -16.83
N PHE A 533 -20.80 6.97 -15.82
CA PHE A 533 -21.12 5.94 -14.84
C PHE A 533 -21.10 6.51 -13.43
N PHE A 534 -21.95 6.02 -12.55
CA PHE A 534 -21.91 6.38 -11.13
C PHE A 534 -21.96 5.11 -10.30
N HIS A 535 -21.01 4.97 -9.37
CA HIS A 535 -20.92 3.81 -8.51
C HIS A 535 -21.62 4.09 -7.17
N ILE A 536 -22.64 3.29 -6.84
CA ILE A 536 -23.47 3.51 -5.64
C ILE A 536 -22.97 2.72 -4.41
N GLY A 537 -21.93 1.91 -4.58
CA GLY A 537 -21.39 1.06 -3.52
C GLY A 537 -22.24 -0.19 -3.38
N HIS A 538 -23.07 -0.20 -2.32
CA HIS A 538 -24.04 -1.26 -1.99
C HIS A 538 -23.42 -2.63 -1.65
N ASP A 539 -22.20 -2.61 -1.12
CA ASP A 539 -21.49 -3.77 -0.58
C ASP A 539 -21.77 -3.99 0.91
N GLU A 540 -21.59 -5.23 1.36
CA GLU A 540 -21.46 -5.63 2.77
C GLU A 540 -22.64 -5.31 3.70
N ILE A 541 -23.79 -4.89 3.13
CA ILE A 541 -24.97 -4.40 3.86
C ILE A 541 -25.39 -5.34 5.00
N THR A 542 -25.35 -6.66 4.78
CA THR A 542 -25.80 -7.68 5.75
C THR A 542 -24.73 -8.15 6.75
N MET A 543 -23.51 -7.61 6.72
CA MET A 543 -22.43 -8.07 7.61
C MET A 543 -22.62 -7.67 9.08
N LEU A 544 -23.30 -6.55 9.34
CA LEU A 544 -23.40 -5.96 10.68
C LEU A 544 -24.84 -5.93 11.22
N ASN A 545 -25.50 -7.11 11.23
CA ASN A 545 -26.84 -7.33 11.79
C ASN A 545 -27.96 -6.48 11.16
N PHE A 546 -27.87 -6.21 9.86
CA PHE A 546 -28.95 -5.59 9.10
C PHE A 546 -29.95 -6.64 8.57
N PRO A 547 -31.29 -6.41 8.64
CA PRO A 547 -31.95 -5.29 9.30
C PRO A 547 -32.10 -5.49 10.82
N PHE A 548 -31.81 -4.43 11.56
CA PHE A 548 -31.90 -4.30 13.00
C PHE A 548 -33.27 -3.81 13.47
N ARG A 549 -33.96 -2.94 12.71
CA ARG A 549 -35.30 -2.47 13.11
C ARG A 549 -36.36 -3.53 12.87
N GLU A 550 -37.33 -3.64 13.78
CA GLU A 550 -38.41 -4.63 13.66
C GLU A 550 -39.25 -4.42 12.38
N ALA A 551 -39.54 -3.16 12.04
CA ALA A 551 -40.26 -2.84 10.79
C ALA A 551 -39.49 -3.31 9.54
N ASN A 552 -38.17 -3.07 9.51
CA ASN A 552 -37.30 -3.49 8.41
C ASN A 552 -37.14 -5.03 8.35
N ARG A 553 -37.07 -5.70 9.51
CA ARG A 553 -37.10 -7.19 9.58
C ARG A 553 -38.34 -7.78 8.96
N LYS A 554 -39.51 -7.16 9.12
CA LYS A 554 -40.78 -7.61 8.52
C LYS A 554 -40.77 -7.51 6.99
N VAL A 555 -40.08 -6.51 6.42
CA VAL A 555 -39.90 -6.37 4.97
C VAL A 555 -38.85 -7.35 4.44
N GLY A 556 -37.78 -7.58 5.20
CA GLY A 556 -36.69 -8.48 4.86
C GLY A 556 -35.58 -7.80 4.05
N ALA A 557 -34.34 -8.20 4.32
CA ALA A 557 -33.13 -7.57 3.79
C ALA A 557 -33.15 -7.41 2.26
N THR A 558 -33.48 -8.47 1.54
CA THR A 558 -33.45 -8.46 0.07
C THR A 558 -34.42 -7.45 -0.54
N GLN A 559 -35.64 -7.34 0.00
CA GLN A 559 -36.59 -6.39 -0.56
C GLN A 559 -36.15 -4.95 -0.28
N LEU A 560 -35.54 -4.68 0.88
CA LEU A 560 -34.97 -3.38 1.21
C LEU A 560 -33.81 -3.02 0.26
N ILE A 561 -32.86 -3.94 0.07
CA ILE A 561 -31.72 -3.79 -0.88
C ILE A 561 -32.22 -3.49 -2.29
N LEU A 562 -33.17 -4.27 -2.80
CA LEU A 562 -33.70 -4.08 -4.15
C LEU A 562 -34.47 -2.76 -4.31
N ASN A 563 -35.16 -2.30 -3.27
CA ASN A 563 -35.88 -1.02 -3.31
C ASN A 563 -34.90 0.15 -3.34
N ASP A 564 -33.85 0.09 -2.54
CA ASP A 564 -32.81 1.12 -2.43
C ASP A 564 -32.04 1.28 -3.75
N ILE A 565 -31.59 0.16 -4.33
CA ILE A 565 -30.93 0.15 -5.65
C ILE A 565 -31.83 0.76 -6.72
N ARG A 566 -33.13 0.44 -6.71
CA ARG A 566 -34.10 0.98 -7.69
C ARG A 566 -34.30 2.49 -7.55
N HIS A 567 -34.18 3.05 -6.35
CA HIS A 567 -34.25 4.49 -6.14
C HIS A 567 -33.09 5.19 -6.87
N TYR A 568 -31.85 4.81 -6.55
CA TYR A 568 -30.67 5.44 -7.17
C TYR A 568 -30.53 5.12 -8.65
N TYR A 569 -30.89 3.89 -9.07
CA TYR A 569 -30.96 3.54 -10.49
C TYR A 569 -31.87 4.51 -11.26
N LYS A 570 -33.12 4.72 -10.79
CA LYS A 570 -34.04 5.68 -11.43
C LYS A 570 -33.48 7.11 -11.42
N PHE A 571 -32.87 7.54 -10.31
CA PHE A 571 -32.26 8.86 -10.19
C PHE A 571 -31.16 9.09 -11.23
N LEU A 572 -30.29 8.09 -11.44
CA LEU A 572 -29.15 8.14 -12.35
C LEU A 572 -29.58 7.97 -13.82
N THR A 573 -30.45 7.00 -14.13
CA THR A 573 -30.97 6.78 -15.49
C THR A 573 -31.72 7.99 -16.01
N ALA A 574 -32.50 8.69 -15.16
CA ALA A 574 -33.18 9.93 -15.54
C ALA A 574 -32.21 11.05 -15.98
N ARG A 575 -30.92 10.92 -15.67
CA ARG A 575 -29.84 11.84 -16.03
C ARG A 575 -28.91 11.29 -17.11
N GLY A 576 -29.25 10.13 -17.71
CA GLY A 576 -28.43 9.46 -18.72
C GLY A 576 -27.13 8.88 -18.16
N ILE A 577 -27.12 8.52 -16.87
CA ILE A 577 -25.95 7.98 -16.17
C ILE A 577 -26.22 6.51 -15.84
N ARG A 578 -25.27 5.65 -16.17
CA ARG A 578 -25.36 4.21 -15.96
C ARG A 578 -24.88 3.83 -14.56
N THR A 579 -25.63 2.99 -13.86
CA THR A 579 -25.32 2.61 -12.47
C THR A 579 -24.26 1.51 -12.41
N MET A 580 -23.29 1.67 -11.51
CA MET A 580 -22.34 0.62 -11.09
C MET A 580 -22.57 0.28 -9.61
N LEU A 581 -22.37 -0.98 -9.23
CA LEU A 581 -22.40 -1.44 -7.83
C LEU A 581 -21.49 -2.64 -7.61
N TRP A 582 -21.17 -2.95 -6.34
CA TRP A 582 -20.36 -4.12 -5.98
C TRP A 582 -21.16 -5.44 -6.04
N GLY A 583 -20.49 -6.54 -6.37
CA GLY A 583 -21.12 -7.83 -6.69
C GLY A 583 -21.48 -8.74 -5.52
N ASP A 584 -20.95 -8.50 -4.32
CA ASP A 584 -20.98 -9.43 -3.19
C ASP A 584 -22.40 -9.79 -2.71
N MET A 585 -23.33 -8.84 -2.79
CA MET A 585 -24.73 -9.05 -2.41
C MET A 585 -25.50 -9.94 -3.39
N PHE A 586 -24.93 -10.29 -4.54
CA PHE A 586 -25.57 -11.02 -5.64
C PHE A 586 -24.99 -12.41 -5.89
N LEU A 587 -24.09 -12.87 -5.03
CA LEU A 587 -23.45 -14.18 -5.09
C LEU A 587 -23.62 -14.90 -3.75
N ALA A 588 -23.86 -16.22 -3.79
CA ALA A 588 -23.96 -17.06 -2.60
C ALA A 588 -22.76 -18.00 -2.44
N PRO A 589 -22.50 -18.50 -1.22
CA PRO A 589 -21.44 -19.48 -1.00
C PRO A 589 -21.49 -20.63 -2.02
N GLY A 590 -20.33 -20.90 -2.64
CA GLY A 590 -20.20 -21.88 -3.72
C GLY A 590 -20.62 -21.38 -5.12
N GLU A 591 -20.85 -20.08 -5.32
CA GLU A 591 -20.87 -19.42 -6.63
C GLU A 591 -19.56 -18.68 -6.96
N ALA A 592 -18.77 -18.33 -5.93
CA ALA A 592 -17.45 -17.69 -6.05
C ALA A 592 -16.49 -18.12 -4.92
N VAL A 593 -15.26 -17.61 -4.95
CA VAL A 593 -14.17 -17.98 -4.01
C VAL A 593 -14.25 -17.24 -2.67
N ASP A 594 -14.71 -16.00 -2.68
CA ASP A 594 -14.97 -15.11 -1.55
C ASP A 594 -16.08 -14.12 -1.97
N ALA A 595 -16.38 -13.10 -1.15
CA ALA A 595 -17.36 -12.05 -1.47
C ALA A 595 -18.76 -12.58 -1.85
N THR A 596 -19.32 -13.50 -1.04
CA THR A 596 -20.63 -14.11 -1.30
C THR A 596 -21.62 -13.86 -0.16
N LEU A 597 -22.31 -12.71 -0.19
CA LEU A 597 -23.18 -12.25 0.90
C LEU A 597 -24.68 -12.47 0.66
N ALA A 598 -25.06 -13.15 -0.42
CA ALA A 598 -26.38 -13.76 -0.49
C ALA A 598 -26.41 -15.05 0.34
N ALA A 599 -27.40 -15.18 1.22
CA ALA A 599 -27.47 -16.31 2.16
C ALA A 599 -27.59 -17.68 1.46
N THR A 600 -28.27 -17.75 0.32
CA THR A 600 -28.45 -18.98 -0.48
C THR A 600 -28.40 -18.68 -1.97
N LYS A 601 -28.12 -19.70 -2.79
CA LYS A 601 -28.12 -19.58 -4.26
C LYS A 601 -29.47 -19.14 -4.81
N GLN A 602 -30.57 -19.58 -4.18
CA GLN A 602 -31.92 -19.15 -4.55
C GLN A 602 -32.11 -17.65 -4.30
N GLU A 603 -31.60 -17.15 -3.18
CA GLU A 603 -31.71 -15.73 -2.85
C GLU A 603 -30.81 -14.87 -3.75
N ALA A 604 -29.61 -15.35 -4.06
CA ALA A 604 -28.71 -14.71 -5.03
C ALA A 604 -29.38 -14.59 -6.41
N ALA A 605 -29.94 -15.70 -6.92
CA ALA A 605 -30.68 -15.72 -8.18
C ALA A 605 -31.88 -14.75 -8.16
N ARG A 606 -32.68 -14.76 -7.08
CA ARG A 606 -33.80 -13.83 -6.91
C ARG A 606 -33.37 -12.37 -6.97
N ARG A 607 -32.26 -12.01 -6.34
CA ARG A 607 -31.70 -10.65 -6.39
C ARG A 607 -31.28 -10.29 -7.81
N ARG A 608 -30.54 -11.17 -8.49
CA ARG A 608 -30.10 -10.99 -9.88
C ARG A 608 -31.28 -10.83 -10.84
N ASP A 609 -32.34 -11.62 -10.70
CA ASP A 609 -33.52 -11.57 -11.58
C ASP A 609 -34.31 -10.28 -11.43
N ALA A 610 -34.31 -9.70 -10.23
CA ALA A 610 -35.14 -8.55 -9.89
C ALA A 610 -34.51 -7.18 -10.23
N LEU A 611 -33.25 -7.15 -10.67
CA LEU A 611 -32.50 -5.93 -10.99
C LEU A 611 -32.52 -5.57 -12.48
N PRO A 612 -32.47 -4.26 -12.83
CA PRO A 612 -32.23 -3.80 -14.20
C PRO A 612 -30.90 -4.32 -14.76
N LYS A 613 -30.92 -4.83 -15.99
CA LYS A 613 -29.79 -5.56 -16.60
C LYS A 613 -28.70 -4.66 -17.17
N ASP A 614 -28.99 -3.37 -17.31
CA ASP A 614 -28.01 -2.34 -17.67
C ASP A 614 -27.19 -1.86 -16.47
N ILE A 615 -27.44 -2.33 -15.24
CA ILE A 615 -26.50 -2.13 -14.13
C ILE A 615 -25.19 -2.88 -14.43
N VAL A 616 -24.05 -2.24 -14.16
CA VAL A 616 -22.72 -2.87 -14.22
C VAL A 616 -22.36 -3.39 -12.83
N ILE A 617 -21.94 -4.66 -12.77
CA ILE A 617 -21.51 -5.29 -11.52
C ILE A 617 -19.98 -5.29 -11.45
N CYS A 618 -19.45 -4.64 -10.43
CA CYS A 618 -18.05 -4.71 -10.02
C CYS A 618 -17.85 -5.95 -9.13
N ASP A 619 -17.45 -7.05 -9.75
CA ASP A 619 -17.31 -8.38 -9.15
C ASP A 619 -15.98 -8.49 -8.41
N TRP A 620 -15.96 -8.24 -7.09
CA TRP A 620 -14.72 -8.20 -6.32
C TRP A 620 -14.41 -9.54 -5.66
N HIS A 621 -13.16 -9.99 -5.84
CA HIS A 621 -12.62 -11.20 -5.22
C HIS A 621 -11.14 -11.00 -4.92
N TYR A 622 -10.69 -11.26 -3.69
CA TYR A 622 -9.36 -10.86 -3.22
C TYR A 622 -8.44 -12.03 -2.91
N ASP A 623 -8.99 -13.22 -2.68
CA ASP A 623 -8.18 -14.41 -2.49
C ASP A 623 -7.46 -14.82 -3.79
N PRO A 624 -6.14 -15.07 -3.75
CA PRO A 624 -5.40 -15.54 -4.91
C PRO A 624 -5.82 -16.96 -5.27
N ASN A 625 -6.32 -17.11 -6.49
CA ASN A 625 -6.83 -18.37 -7.01
C ASN A 625 -6.44 -18.56 -8.48
N PRO A 626 -6.35 -19.81 -8.96
CA PRO A 626 -6.16 -20.04 -10.39
C PRO A 626 -7.43 -19.64 -11.18
N PRO A 627 -7.31 -19.29 -12.47
CA PRO A 627 -8.39 -18.66 -13.24
C PRO A 627 -9.71 -19.44 -13.27
N GLU A 628 -9.66 -20.77 -13.27
CA GLU A 628 -10.84 -21.66 -13.29
C GLU A 628 -11.69 -21.62 -12.03
N LYS A 629 -11.18 -21.04 -10.93
CA LYS A 629 -11.93 -20.88 -9.69
C LYS A 629 -12.77 -19.60 -9.66
N PHE A 630 -12.46 -18.61 -10.51
CA PHE A 630 -13.27 -17.39 -10.65
C PHE A 630 -14.48 -17.66 -11.56
N THR A 631 -15.52 -18.27 -11.00
CA THR A 631 -16.75 -18.66 -11.72
C THR A 631 -17.80 -17.56 -11.79
N SER A 632 -17.72 -16.55 -10.93
CA SER A 632 -18.68 -15.45 -10.79
C SER A 632 -18.88 -14.62 -12.07
N PRO A 633 -17.86 -14.26 -12.88
CA PRO A 633 -18.10 -13.49 -14.10
C PRO A 633 -19.05 -14.20 -15.07
N ALA A 634 -18.93 -15.52 -15.23
CA ALA A 634 -19.81 -16.30 -16.09
C ALA A 634 -21.25 -16.33 -15.54
N ILE A 635 -21.42 -16.44 -14.21
CA ILE A 635 -22.74 -16.45 -13.57
C ILE A 635 -23.45 -15.09 -13.75
N LEU A 636 -22.72 -14.00 -13.49
CA LEU A 636 -23.26 -12.64 -13.56
C LEU A 636 -23.57 -12.22 -15.00
N THR A 637 -22.68 -12.53 -15.94
CA THR A 637 -22.94 -12.27 -17.37
C THR A 637 -24.08 -13.10 -17.93
N ALA A 638 -24.20 -14.39 -17.55
CA ALA A 638 -25.35 -15.22 -17.92
C ALA A 638 -26.68 -14.70 -17.33
N ALA A 639 -26.63 -14.01 -16.18
CA ALA A 639 -27.77 -13.32 -15.60
C ALA A 639 -28.11 -11.98 -16.29
N GLY A 640 -27.34 -11.59 -17.33
CA GLY A 640 -27.57 -10.44 -18.19
C GLY A 640 -26.83 -9.16 -17.80
N PHE A 641 -25.94 -9.20 -16.79
CA PHE A 641 -25.21 -8.02 -16.34
C PHE A 641 -23.86 -7.86 -17.04
N ASP A 642 -23.48 -6.62 -17.28
CA ASP A 642 -22.08 -6.33 -17.63
C ASP A 642 -21.22 -6.40 -16.38
N VAL A 643 -20.02 -6.97 -16.50
CA VAL A 643 -19.16 -7.31 -15.37
C VAL A 643 -17.78 -6.68 -15.52
N ILE A 644 -17.31 -6.07 -14.44
CA ILE A 644 -15.92 -5.65 -14.25
C ILE A 644 -15.36 -6.46 -13.08
N GLY A 645 -14.37 -7.31 -13.32
CA GLY A 645 -13.72 -8.03 -12.22
C GLY A 645 -12.82 -7.09 -11.43
N SER A 646 -12.88 -7.18 -10.12
CA SER A 646 -12.24 -6.24 -9.20
C SER A 646 -11.26 -6.95 -8.28
N THR A 647 -9.97 -6.69 -8.48
CA THR A 647 -8.87 -7.38 -7.77
C THR A 647 -8.33 -6.54 -6.62
N TRP A 648 -7.69 -7.17 -5.63
CA TRP A 648 -6.85 -6.47 -4.65
C TRP A 648 -5.38 -6.52 -5.09
N TYR A 649 -4.42 -6.44 -4.17
CA TYR A 649 -3.00 -6.25 -4.51
C TYR A 649 -2.16 -7.52 -4.59
N ASP A 650 -2.71 -8.70 -4.25
CA ASP A 650 -1.96 -9.95 -4.37
C ASP A 650 -1.73 -10.28 -5.86
N ALA A 651 -0.48 -10.60 -6.21
CA ALA A 651 -0.13 -10.87 -7.60
C ALA A 651 -0.87 -12.07 -8.19
N GLY A 652 -1.10 -13.12 -7.39
CA GLY A 652 -1.86 -14.30 -7.81
C GLY A 652 -3.34 -13.98 -8.02
N ASN A 653 -3.90 -13.08 -7.22
CA ASN A 653 -5.26 -12.56 -7.41
C ASN A 653 -5.38 -11.76 -8.72
N ILE A 654 -4.48 -10.79 -8.94
CA ILE A 654 -4.49 -9.93 -10.14
C ILE A 654 -4.37 -10.76 -11.42
N LEU A 655 -3.37 -11.64 -11.49
CA LEU A 655 -3.10 -12.44 -12.68
C LEU A 655 -4.18 -13.48 -12.91
N GLY A 656 -4.59 -14.19 -11.85
CA GLY A 656 -5.61 -15.24 -11.91
C GLY A 656 -6.96 -14.70 -12.39
N PHE A 657 -7.39 -13.57 -11.82
CA PHE A 657 -8.69 -12.99 -12.14
C PHE A 657 -8.68 -12.32 -13.53
N ALA A 658 -7.62 -11.58 -13.89
CA ALA A 658 -7.48 -11.01 -15.24
C ALA A 658 -7.52 -12.08 -16.34
N ALA A 659 -6.91 -13.25 -16.08
CA ALA A 659 -6.97 -14.39 -16.99
C ALA A 659 -8.38 -14.99 -17.09
N ALA A 660 -9.12 -15.09 -15.99
CA ALA A 660 -10.51 -15.55 -16.00
C ALA A 660 -11.41 -14.58 -16.80
N LEU A 661 -11.29 -13.28 -16.54
CA LEU A 661 -12.00 -12.23 -17.27
C LEU A 661 -11.67 -12.26 -18.76
N SER A 662 -10.40 -12.47 -19.13
CA SER A 662 -10.00 -12.57 -20.53
C SER A 662 -10.57 -13.79 -21.24
N ARG A 663 -10.78 -14.91 -20.53
CA ARG A 663 -11.45 -16.11 -21.08
C ARG A 663 -12.93 -15.84 -21.31
N GLU A 664 -13.62 -15.23 -20.35
CA GLU A 664 -15.04 -14.88 -20.48
C GLU A 664 -15.26 -13.77 -21.52
N PHE A 665 -14.38 -12.77 -21.59
CA PHE A 665 -14.38 -11.74 -22.64
C PHE A 665 -14.37 -12.34 -24.04
N GLY A 666 -13.61 -13.43 -24.25
CA GLY A 666 -13.59 -14.15 -25.53
C GLY A 666 -14.94 -14.79 -25.93
N ARG A 667 -15.89 -14.94 -24.99
CA ARG A 667 -17.23 -15.49 -25.22
C ARG A 667 -18.28 -14.41 -25.46
N ASN A 668 -18.28 -13.34 -24.67
CA ASN A 668 -19.34 -12.33 -24.65
C ASN A 668 -18.86 -10.88 -24.46
N GLY A 669 -17.58 -10.57 -24.66
CA GLY A 669 -17.02 -9.23 -24.45
C GLY A 669 -17.40 -8.20 -25.52
N THR A 670 -17.31 -6.92 -25.15
CA THR A 670 -17.38 -5.77 -26.08
C THR A 670 -16.10 -4.97 -26.07
N THR A 671 -15.64 -4.50 -27.22
CA THR A 671 -14.52 -3.57 -27.32
C THR A 671 -14.89 -2.12 -27.00
N ASP A 672 -16.18 -1.79 -26.99
CA ASP A 672 -16.70 -0.50 -26.55
C ASP A 672 -17.37 -0.64 -25.18
N TRP A 673 -16.57 -0.64 -24.12
CA TRP A 673 -17.07 -0.66 -22.74
C TRP A 673 -17.87 0.60 -22.38
N ARG A 674 -17.77 1.64 -23.22
CA ARG A 674 -18.42 2.92 -22.98
C ARG A 674 -19.84 3.00 -23.53
N ALA A 675 -20.26 2.00 -24.31
CA ALA A 675 -21.57 1.94 -24.92
C ALA A 675 -22.71 1.90 -23.89
N ASP A 676 -23.82 2.56 -24.22
CA ASP A 676 -25.05 2.61 -23.43
C ASP A 676 -25.96 1.39 -23.67
N LYS A 677 -25.37 0.20 -23.77
CA LYS A 677 -26.11 -1.04 -24.04
C LYS A 677 -25.74 -2.11 -23.04
N ALA A 678 -26.75 -2.64 -22.35
CA ALA A 678 -26.64 -3.87 -21.57
C ALA A 678 -26.45 -5.06 -22.50
N GLY A 679 -25.56 -6.00 -22.15
CA GLY A 679 -25.40 -7.21 -22.98
C GLY A 679 -24.98 -8.47 -22.25
N GLY A 680 -24.85 -8.46 -20.92
CA GLY A 680 -24.29 -9.63 -20.23
C GLY A 680 -22.83 -9.84 -20.60
N GLN A 681 -22.00 -8.80 -20.55
CA GLN A 681 -20.66 -8.79 -21.14
C GLN A 681 -19.57 -8.61 -20.10
N THR A 682 -18.42 -9.25 -20.28
CA THR A 682 -17.23 -8.87 -19.52
C THR A 682 -16.63 -7.60 -20.11
N LEU A 683 -16.44 -6.57 -19.29
CA LEU A 683 -15.91 -5.26 -19.71
C LEU A 683 -14.40 -5.13 -19.46
N GLY A 684 -13.91 -5.66 -18.34
CA GLY A 684 -12.49 -5.62 -18.02
C GLY A 684 -12.17 -5.72 -16.54
N LEU A 685 -11.08 -5.05 -16.13
CA LEU A 685 -10.47 -5.18 -14.80
C LEU A 685 -10.45 -3.84 -14.04
N LEU A 686 -10.82 -3.88 -12.77
CA LEU A 686 -10.68 -2.80 -11.80
C LEU A 686 -9.69 -3.19 -10.70
N GLN A 687 -8.57 -2.48 -10.59
CA GLN A 687 -7.64 -2.70 -9.49
C GLN A 687 -8.07 -1.89 -8.27
N THR A 688 -8.42 -2.57 -7.18
CA THR A 688 -8.87 -1.90 -5.95
C THR A 688 -7.72 -1.52 -5.03
N THR A 689 -7.94 -0.48 -4.24
CA THR A 689 -7.00 0.00 -3.21
C THR A 689 -7.79 0.40 -1.98
N TRP A 690 -7.51 -0.29 -0.88
CA TRP A 690 -8.13 -0.14 0.44
C TRP A 690 -7.04 0.27 1.43
N ALA A 691 -6.57 1.50 1.30
CA ALA A 691 -5.41 2.04 2.00
C ALA A 691 -5.84 3.09 3.05
N GLY A 692 -6.85 2.77 3.85
CA GLY A 692 -7.56 3.72 4.72
C GLY A 692 -8.73 4.39 4.01
N TYR A 693 -9.12 5.59 4.45
CA TYR A 693 -10.23 6.39 3.87
C TYR A 693 -9.73 7.67 3.17
N SER A 694 -8.45 7.69 2.79
CA SER A 694 -7.79 8.84 2.17
C SER A 694 -6.65 8.37 1.29
N PHE A 695 -6.51 8.93 0.08
CA PHE A 695 -5.28 8.77 -0.71
C PHE A 695 -4.37 10.00 -0.55
N ASP A 696 -3.93 10.23 0.68
CA ASP A 696 -2.89 11.21 1.02
C ASP A 696 -1.49 10.57 1.08
N GLN A 697 -0.46 11.39 1.37
CA GLN A 697 0.92 10.92 1.46
C GLN A 697 1.10 9.85 2.55
N GLY A 698 0.40 9.97 3.69
CA GLY A 698 0.50 9.01 4.78
C GLY A 698 -0.05 7.65 4.38
N SER A 699 -1.19 7.62 3.69
CA SER A 699 -1.76 6.40 3.11
C SER A 699 -0.81 5.75 2.10
N PHE A 700 -0.26 6.56 1.18
CA PHE A 700 0.69 6.10 0.17
C PHE A 700 1.93 5.45 0.77
N ASP A 701 2.52 6.10 1.77
CA ASP A 701 3.74 5.61 2.44
C ASP A 701 3.49 4.34 3.27
N GLN A 702 2.29 4.18 3.82
CA GLN A 702 1.92 3.02 4.65
C GLN A 702 1.46 1.80 3.85
N ASN A 703 0.97 2.01 2.62
CA ASN A 703 0.37 0.96 1.81
C ASN A 703 1.01 0.86 0.41
N PRO A 704 2.34 0.94 0.26
CA PRO A 704 2.98 1.03 -1.05
C PRO A 704 2.70 -0.20 -1.91
N ASP A 705 2.54 -1.38 -1.32
CA ASP A 705 2.19 -2.61 -2.05
C ASP A 705 0.88 -2.50 -2.84
N GLN A 706 -0.13 -1.79 -2.30
CA GLN A 706 -1.41 -1.62 -2.96
C GLN A 706 -1.29 -0.70 -4.19
N TYR A 707 -0.56 0.40 -4.05
CA TYR A 707 -0.35 1.35 -5.15
C TYR A 707 0.60 0.78 -6.22
N MET A 708 1.65 0.06 -5.81
CA MET A 708 2.59 -0.59 -6.74
C MET A 708 1.90 -1.68 -7.58
N ALA A 709 0.84 -2.31 -7.07
CA ALA A 709 0.06 -3.30 -7.80
C ALA A 709 -0.61 -2.74 -9.07
N TYR A 710 -0.80 -1.42 -9.21
CA TYR A 710 -1.32 -0.80 -10.43
C TYR A 710 -0.52 -1.19 -11.66
N LEU A 711 0.79 -1.35 -11.51
CA LEU A 711 1.64 -1.73 -12.62
C LEU A 711 1.34 -3.15 -13.09
N LEU A 712 1.23 -4.10 -12.15
CA LEU A 712 0.85 -5.47 -12.48
C LEU A 712 -0.58 -5.56 -13.03
N ALA A 713 -1.52 -4.77 -12.51
CA ALA A 713 -2.89 -4.73 -13.01
C ALA A 713 -2.97 -4.17 -14.45
N ALA A 714 -2.19 -3.13 -14.75
CA ALA A 714 -2.08 -2.61 -16.11
C ALA A 714 -1.54 -3.68 -17.08
N GLU A 715 -0.48 -4.39 -16.67
CA GLU A 715 0.09 -5.50 -17.42
C GLU A 715 -0.96 -6.60 -17.65
N ALA A 716 -1.57 -7.09 -16.57
CA ALA A 716 -2.53 -8.18 -16.61
C ALA A 716 -3.77 -7.86 -17.45
N ALA A 717 -4.32 -6.65 -17.34
CA ALA A 717 -5.47 -6.24 -18.14
C ALA A 717 -5.12 -6.07 -19.63
N TRP A 718 -3.88 -5.67 -19.94
CA TRP A 718 -3.42 -5.52 -21.31
C TRP A 718 -3.06 -6.85 -21.95
N THR A 719 -2.32 -7.72 -21.27
CA THR A 719 -1.86 -9.02 -21.78
C THR A 719 -2.95 -10.10 -21.70
N GLY A 720 -3.92 -9.89 -20.81
CA GLY A 720 -5.01 -10.81 -20.49
C GLY A 720 -4.65 -11.83 -19.41
N GLY A 721 -3.70 -11.47 -18.52
CA GLY A 721 -3.26 -12.31 -17.39
C GLY A 721 -2.59 -13.63 -17.80
N LYS A 722 -2.14 -13.78 -19.06
CA LYS A 722 -1.65 -15.04 -19.65
C LYS A 722 -0.23 -15.43 -19.19
N GLU A 723 0.19 -14.98 -18.03
CA GLU A 723 1.56 -15.17 -17.55
C GLU A 723 1.83 -16.63 -17.18
N PRO A 724 2.94 -17.24 -17.65
CA PRO A 724 3.26 -18.63 -17.37
C PRO A 724 3.31 -18.92 -15.86
N GLY A 725 2.49 -19.87 -15.40
CA GLY A 725 2.47 -20.31 -14.00
C GLY A 725 1.96 -19.28 -12.99
N GLY A 726 1.25 -18.22 -13.43
CA GLY A 726 0.64 -17.24 -12.53
C GLY A 726 1.63 -16.35 -11.77
N LYS A 727 2.87 -16.23 -12.26
CA LYS A 727 3.92 -15.40 -11.67
C LYS A 727 4.03 -14.06 -12.40
N PRO A 728 4.33 -12.95 -11.71
CA PRO A 728 4.62 -11.68 -12.37
C PRO A 728 5.74 -11.82 -13.42
N PRO A 729 5.60 -11.22 -14.63
CA PRO A 729 6.58 -11.34 -15.70
C PRO A 729 7.88 -10.56 -15.40
N PHE A 730 7.83 -9.66 -14.43
CA PHE A 730 8.94 -8.86 -13.96
C PHE A 730 8.67 -8.35 -12.54
N ASN A 731 9.68 -7.76 -11.90
CA ASN A 731 9.50 -7.09 -10.61
C ASN A 731 8.73 -5.77 -10.79
N TYR A 732 7.40 -5.84 -10.69
CA TYR A 732 6.53 -4.69 -10.88
C TYR A 732 6.70 -3.59 -9.82
N ARG A 733 7.24 -3.93 -8.63
CA ARG A 733 7.54 -2.94 -7.59
C ARG A 733 8.74 -2.08 -7.96
N GLU A 734 9.79 -2.72 -8.47
CA GLU A 734 10.96 -2.02 -9.02
C GLU A 734 10.53 -1.10 -10.18
N GLU A 735 9.74 -1.61 -11.12
CA GLU A 735 9.26 -0.80 -12.23
C GLU A 735 8.36 0.35 -11.77
N PHE A 736 7.51 0.15 -10.75
CA PHE A 736 6.75 1.26 -10.17
C PHE A 736 7.68 2.36 -9.64
N SER A 737 8.68 1.99 -8.82
CA SER A 737 9.66 2.95 -8.30
C SER A 737 10.36 3.70 -9.43
N ARG A 738 10.69 3.03 -10.54
CA ARG A 738 11.31 3.68 -11.70
C ARG A 738 10.42 4.70 -12.39
N PHE A 739 9.13 4.41 -12.53
CA PHE A 739 8.17 5.38 -13.07
C PHE A 739 7.96 6.53 -12.07
N TRP A 740 7.80 6.22 -10.79
CA TRP A 740 7.53 7.19 -9.73
C TRP A 740 8.68 8.18 -9.52
N SER A 741 9.92 7.67 -9.51
CA SER A 741 11.17 8.39 -9.31
C SER A 741 11.74 8.99 -10.61
N ARG A 742 11.02 8.85 -11.73
CA ARG A 742 11.48 9.39 -13.02
C ARG A 742 11.64 10.92 -12.94
N GLY A 743 12.84 11.39 -13.26
CA GLY A 743 13.18 12.81 -13.29
C GLY A 743 13.69 13.40 -11.97
N LEU A 744 13.71 12.62 -10.88
CA LEU A 744 14.36 13.04 -9.61
C LEU A 744 15.86 13.27 -9.83
N LEU A 745 16.51 12.35 -10.56
CA LEU A 745 17.91 12.46 -10.97
C LEU A 745 18.03 12.74 -12.48
N PRO A 746 19.04 13.51 -12.94
CA PRO A 746 19.32 13.69 -14.35
C PRO A 746 19.44 12.36 -15.11
N GLY A 747 19.08 12.31 -16.40
CA GLY A 747 19.18 11.08 -17.20
C GLY A 747 20.59 10.74 -17.70
N GLY A 748 21.43 11.76 -17.88
CA GLY A 748 22.81 11.62 -18.33
C GLY A 748 23.79 11.27 -17.23
N LYS A 749 25.09 11.27 -17.58
CA LYS A 749 26.16 11.28 -16.58
C LYS A 749 26.19 12.66 -15.90
N SER A 750 26.44 12.68 -14.60
CA SER A 750 26.59 13.93 -13.84
C SER A 750 27.75 13.83 -12.86
N ASP A 751 28.42 14.96 -12.67
CA ASP A 751 29.44 15.17 -11.64
C ASP A 751 28.77 15.65 -10.34
N GLY A 752 29.56 15.75 -9.27
CA GLY A 752 29.08 16.29 -8.01
C GLY A 752 30.10 16.18 -6.89
N TRP A 753 29.66 15.65 -5.75
CA TRP A 753 30.53 15.48 -4.57
C TRP A 753 30.10 14.27 -3.74
N GLN A 754 31.03 13.78 -2.93
CA GLN A 754 30.81 12.67 -1.99
C GLN A 754 31.25 13.10 -0.59
N ALA A 755 30.51 12.64 0.43
CA ALA A 755 30.92 12.83 1.81
C ALA A 755 32.16 11.99 2.13
N ASP A 756 33.09 12.56 2.91
CA ASP A 756 34.26 11.86 3.43
C ASP A 756 33.99 11.38 4.86
N LEU A 757 33.60 10.10 4.97
CA LEU A 757 33.21 9.49 6.24
C LEU A 757 34.34 8.65 6.88
N ASP A 758 35.52 8.53 6.27
CA ASP A 758 36.59 7.61 6.73
C ASP A 758 37.02 7.90 8.17
N GLY A 759 37.14 9.17 8.54
CA GLY A 759 37.55 9.59 9.89
C GLY A 759 36.48 9.46 10.97
N VAL A 760 35.23 9.19 10.59
CA VAL A 760 34.07 9.13 11.51
C VAL A 760 33.31 7.81 11.48
N ALA A 761 33.58 6.94 10.50
CA ALA A 761 32.95 5.63 10.41
C ALA A 761 33.38 4.74 11.58
N ASN A 762 32.39 4.32 12.38
CA ASN A 762 32.57 3.72 13.70
C ASN A 762 31.99 2.29 13.79
N PHE A 763 31.51 1.71 12.69
CA PHE A 763 30.94 0.36 12.66
C PHE A 763 31.51 -0.48 11.53
N ASN A 764 32.01 -1.68 11.84
CA ASN A 764 32.56 -2.61 10.85
C ASN A 764 31.43 -3.37 10.14
N LEU A 765 31.48 -3.41 8.81
CA LEU A 765 30.45 -4.09 8.00
C LEU A 765 30.67 -5.60 7.88
N CYS A 766 31.89 -6.06 8.13
CA CYS A 766 32.22 -7.48 8.25
C CYS A 766 32.17 -7.92 9.71
N SER A 767 31.78 -9.17 9.95
CA SER A 767 31.96 -9.84 11.24
C SER A 767 33.46 -9.95 11.55
N LEU A 768 33.83 -9.67 12.80
CA LEU A 768 35.16 -9.98 13.31
C LEU A 768 35.17 -11.44 13.81
N PRO A 769 36.29 -12.18 13.65
CA PRO A 769 36.36 -13.57 14.09
C PRO A 769 35.94 -13.74 15.56
N GLY A 770 34.91 -14.55 15.80
CA GLY A 770 34.38 -14.83 17.15
C GLY A 770 33.42 -13.77 17.71
N GLU A 771 33.09 -12.72 16.94
CA GLU A 771 32.16 -11.67 17.36
C GLU A 771 30.83 -11.73 16.61
N ALA A 772 29.72 -11.61 17.35
CA ALA A 772 28.40 -11.51 16.78
C ALA A 772 28.20 -10.15 16.08
N TRP A 773 27.92 -10.17 14.78
CA TRP A 773 27.69 -8.96 13.98
C TRP A 773 26.25 -8.46 14.19
N LEU A 774 26.07 -7.22 14.68
CA LEU A 774 24.77 -6.69 15.16
C LEU A 774 24.04 -7.59 16.18
N GLY A 775 24.81 -8.43 16.87
CA GLY A 775 24.30 -9.42 17.81
C GLY A 775 23.54 -10.58 17.15
N TYR A 776 23.71 -10.78 15.85
CA TYR A 776 23.37 -12.04 15.18
C TYR A 776 24.52 -13.02 15.38
N GLU A 777 24.26 -14.14 16.08
CA GLU A 777 25.26 -15.20 16.26
C GLU A 777 25.45 -16.05 15.00
N THR A 778 24.42 -16.08 14.15
CA THR A 778 24.44 -16.73 12.84
C THR A 778 23.88 -15.76 11.80
N GLY A 779 24.68 -15.47 10.77
CA GLY A 779 24.20 -14.76 9.59
C GLY A 779 25.28 -14.03 8.80
N GLU A 780 24.96 -13.76 7.54
CA GLU A 780 25.83 -12.98 6.66
C GLU A 780 25.90 -11.54 7.15
N SER A 781 27.13 -11.09 7.36
CA SER A 781 27.45 -9.67 7.45
C SER A 781 27.68 -9.12 6.04
N LEU A 782 27.95 -7.83 5.88
CA LEU A 782 28.09 -7.18 4.57
C LEU A 782 29.50 -7.38 3.98
N GLU A 783 30.07 -8.59 4.08
CA GLU A 783 31.47 -8.90 3.71
C GLU A 783 31.79 -8.69 2.23
N ALA A 784 30.76 -8.83 1.39
CA ALA A 784 30.85 -8.58 -0.05
C ALA A 784 31.07 -7.10 -0.37
N LEU A 785 30.67 -6.19 0.52
CA LEU A 785 30.87 -4.75 0.34
C LEU A 785 32.29 -4.35 0.79
N LYS A 786 33.02 -3.64 -0.06
CA LYS A 786 34.37 -3.15 0.23
C LYS A 786 34.35 -1.64 0.49
N SER A 787 35.44 -1.11 1.02
CA SER A 787 35.63 0.33 1.18
C SER A 787 36.06 0.96 -0.14
N GLY A 788 35.70 2.22 -0.37
CA GLY A 788 36.03 2.96 -1.58
C GLY A 788 34.81 3.24 -2.45
N ALA A 789 35.04 3.51 -3.74
CA ALA A 789 33.97 3.85 -4.68
C ALA A 789 33.14 2.60 -5.04
N HIS A 790 31.84 2.65 -4.74
CA HIS A 790 30.87 1.62 -5.09
C HIS A 790 29.68 2.24 -5.79
N ARG A 791 29.24 1.61 -6.86
CA ARG A 791 28.06 2.05 -7.61
C ARG A 791 26.85 1.23 -7.19
N PHE A 792 25.84 1.92 -6.69
CA PHE A 792 24.53 1.36 -6.36
C PHE A 792 23.51 1.93 -7.34
N GLY A 793 22.99 1.06 -8.21
CA GLY A 793 22.22 1.47 -9.37
C GLY A 793 23.00 2.47 -10.22
N ARG A 794 22.53 3.73 -10.26
CA ARG A 794 23.18 4.80 -11.03
C ARG A 794 24.13 5.66 -10.20
N THR A 795 24.00 5.65 -8.88
CA THR A 795 24.73 6.55 -7.99
C THR A 795 26.00 5.88 -7.51
N GLU A 796 27.12 6.59 -7.58
CA GLU A 796 28.37 6.18 -6.96
C GLU A 796 28.48 6.78 -5.56
N TYR A 797 28.77 5.93 -4.60
CA TYR A 797 29.03 6.27 -3.20
C TYR A 797 30.48 5.97 -2.86
N ARG A 798 31.05 6.76 -1.96
CA ARG A 798 32.30 6.42 -1.30
C ARG A 798 31.98 5.75 0.03
N ILE A 799 32.11 4.43 0.06
CA ILE A 799 31.93 3.61 1.26
C ILE A 799 33.16 3.77 2.15
N PRO A 800 33.01 4.19 3.42
CA PRO A 800 34.16 4.46 4.24
C PRO A 800 34.87 3.19 4.67
N GLY A 801 36.16 3.29 5.01
CA GLY A 801 36.94 2.19 5.56
C GLY A 801 38.43 2.42 5.53
N ASP A 802 39.19 1.37 5.84
CA ASP A 802 40.66 1.40 5.94
C ASP A 802 41.36 0.72 4.75
N GLY A 803 40.65 0.51 3.65
CA GLY A 803 41.15 -0.22 2.47
C GLY A 803 41.16 -1.74 2.63
N LYS A 804 40.97 -2.27 3.85
CA LYS A 804 40.86 -3.71 4.14
C LYS A 804 39.44 -4.10 4.53
N SER A 805 38.74 -3.25 5.26
CA SER A 805 37.38 -3.47 5.77
C SER A 805 36.48 -2.29 5.47
N ALA A 806 35.28 -2.57 4.95
CA ALA A 806 34.24 -1.56 4.78
C ALA A 806 33.61 -1.23 6.14
N LYS A 807 33.28 0.04 6.33
CA LYS A 807 32.67 0.57 7.54
C LYS A 807 31.42 1.39 7.20
N ALA A 808 30.65 1.72 8.24
CA ALA A 808 29.58 2.70 8.18
C ALA A 808 29.61 3.58 9.43
N VAL A 809 28.87 4.69 9.38
CA VAL A 809 28.53 5.45 10.58
C VAL A 809 27.27 4.86 11.18
N LEU A 810 27.35 4.35 12.40
CA LEU A 810 26.23 3.91 13.22
C LEU A 810 25.96 4.94 14.32
N LEU A 811 24.76 5.54 14.29
CA LEU A 811 24.27 6.40 15.37
C LEU A 811 23.60 5.57 16.47
N TYR A 812 23.54 6.17 17.66
CA TYR A 812 22.97 5.57 18.86
C TYR A 812 21.54 5.07 18.64
N GLY A 813 21.28 3.82 19.00
CA GLY A 813 19.95 3.23 19.17
C GLY A 813 19.99 2.31 20.39
N LYS A 814 18.90 2.25 21.15
CA LYS A 814 18.84 1.41 22.37
C LYS A 814 19.00 -0.09 22.10
N LEU A 815 18.69 -0.54 20.88
CA LEU A 815 18.87 -1.93 20.44
C LEU A 815 20.18 -2.15 19.67
N ASN A 816 21.08 -1.17 19.62
CA ASN A 816 22.41 -1.41 19.06
C ASN A 816 23.20 -2.42 19.91
N PRO A 817 24.24 -3.06 19.36
CA PRO A 817 25.20 -3.82 20.15
C PRO A 817 25.81 -3.00 21.29
N ALA A 818 26.29 -3.69 22.32
CA ALA A 818 27.00 -3.04 23.42
C ALA A 818 28.17 -2.20 22.91
N GLY A 819 28.23 -0.93 23.33
CA GLY A 819 29.22 0.03 22.83
C GLY A 819 28.87 1.46 23.21
N SER A 820 29.77 2.39 22.85
CA SER A 820 29.57 3.83 22.96
C SER A 820 29.26 4.39 21.58
N TRP A 821 28.01 4.79 21.34
CA TRP A 821 27.54 5.27 20.04
C TRP A 821 27.23 6.77 20.08
N PRO A 822 27.57 7.53 19.03
CA PRO A 822 27.27 8.95 18.93
C PRO A 822 25.78 9.17 18.62
N SER A 823 25.17 10.20 19.20
CA SER A 823 23.77 10.55 18.87
C SER A 823 23.66 11.46 17.65
N THR A 824 24.74 12.15 17.27
CA THR A 824 24.74 13.15 16.22
C THR A 824 26.00 13.04 15.36
N MET A 825 25.83 13.26 14.06
CA MET A 825 26.91 13.42 13.10
C MET A 825 26.66 14.65 12.21
N LYS A 826 27.73 15.41 11.95
CA LYS A 826 27.74 16.54 11.03
C LYS A 826 28.64 16.26 9.82
N ILE A 827 28.12 16.53 8.62
CA ILE A 827 28.87 16.50 7.36
C ILE A 827 28.98 17.94 6.82
N PRO A 828 30.16 18.58 6.87
CA PRO A 828 30.38 19.85 6.18
C PRO A 828 30.33 19.64 4.66
N VAL A 829 29.47 20.38 3.95
CA VAL A 829 29.27 20.24 2.50
C VAL A 829 29.85 21.45 1.76
N GLY A 830 29.20 22.61 1.87
CA GLY A 830 29.62 23.86 1.23
C GLY A 830 29.55 23.81 -0.31
N LYS A 831 28.60 23.07 -0.87
CA LYS A 831 28.41 22.85 -2.32
C LYS A 831 26.93 22.95 -2.68
N THR A 832 26.63 23.41 -3.89
CA THR A 832 25.30 23.28 -4.49
C THR A 832 25.06 21.84 -4.92
N SER A 833 23.79 21.42 -4.94
CA SER A 833 23.39 20.10 -5.46
C SER A 833 21.95 20.18 -5.97
N ARG A 834 21.65 19.53 -7.09
CA ARG A 834 20.28 19.29 -7.53
C ARG A 834 19.56 18.27 -6.64
N ALA A 835 20.27 17.24 -6.22
CA ALA A 835 19.76 16.19 -5.34
C ALA A 835 20.90 15.63 -4.48
N ILE A 836 20.54 15.02 -3.35
CA ILE A 836 21.48 14.32 -2.47
C ILE A 836 20.96 12.91 -2.26
N CYS A 837 21.79 11.92 -2.59
CA CYS A 837 21.51 10.51 -2.42
C CYS A 837 22.16 10.00 -1.14
N PHE A 838 21.43 9.22 -0.35
CA PHE A 838 21.87 8.66 0.92
C PHE A 838 21.80 7.13 0.85
N ALA A 839 22.94 6.46 1.04
CA ALA A 839 22.95 5.01 1.21
C ALA A 839 22.79 4.70 2.71
N THR A 840 21.65 4.14 3.09
CA THR A 840 21.23 4.02 4.50
C THR A 840 20.61 2.67 4.80
N ALA A 841 20.66 2.27 6.07
CA ALA A 841 19.85 1.19 6.62
C ALA A 841 19.53 1.49 8.10
N ALA A 842 18.54 0.81 8.64
CA ALA A 842 18.33 0.66 10.05
C ALA A 842 19.00 -0.64 10.53
N THR A 843 19.52 -0.66 11.76
CA THR A 843 20.13 -1.90 12.29
C THR A 843 19.13 -3.04 12.42
N LEU A 844 17.85 -2.73 12.72
CA LEU A 844 16.82 -3.71 13.07
C LEU A 844 15.40 -3.26 12.68
N GLY A 845 14.52 -4.23 12.42
CA GLY A 845 13.09 -3.98 12.23
C GLY A 845 12.37 -3.49 13.50
N GLY A 846 11.30 -2.71 13.30
CA GLY A 846 10.48 -2.12 14.36
C GLY A 846 9.10 -1.73 13.85
N PRO A 847 8.30 -0.97 14.62
CA PRO A 847 7.04 -0.42 14.15
C PRO A 847 7.22 0.41 12.86
N SER A 848 6.42 0.08 11.84
CA SER A 848 6.36 0.86 10.60
C SER A 848 6.06 2.33 10.88
N GLY A 849 6.78 3.24 10.21
CA GLY A 849 6.64 4.69 10.36
C GLY A 849 7.36 5.31 11.56
N GLN A 850 7.95 4.50 12.45
CA GLN A 850 8.75 5.00 13.58
C GLN A 850 9.95 5.80 13.07
N VAL A 851 10.09 7.03 13.55
CA VAL A 851 11.26 7.87 13.27
C VAL A 851 12.44 7.38 14.12
N ILE A 852 13.56 7.04 13.47
CA ILE A 852 14.80 6.62 14.15
C ILE A 852 15.89 7.68 14.10
N ALA A 853 15.85 8.58 13.11
CA ALA A 853 16.77 9.69 12.98
C ALA A 853 16.14 10.84 12.17
N GLU A 854 16.72 12.02 12.27
CA GLU A 854 16.41 13.17 11.41
C GLU A 854 17.70 13.71 10.80
N SER A 855 17.69 13.98 9.49
CA SER A 855 18.77 14.69 8.79
C SER A 855 18.29 16.07 8.38
N THR A 856 18.99 17.10 8.83
CA THR A 856 18.72 18.50 8.50
C THR A 856 19.75 18.99 7.49
N MET A 857 19.29 19.45 6.32
CA MET A 857 20.09 20.08 5.29
C MET A 857 20.09 21.58 5.57
N ASN A 858 21.18 22.11 6.13
CA ASN A 858 21.30 23.53 6.45
C ASN A 858 21.89 24.28 5.27
N TYR A 859 21.23 25.34 4.80
CA TYR A 859 21.73 26.20 3.73
C TYR A 859 22.61 27.32 4.27
N ALA A 860 23.43 27.90 3.39
CA ALA A 860 24.31 29.01 3.75
C ALA A 860 23.56 30.28 4.18
N ASP A 861 22.30 30.47 3.74
CA ASP A 861 21.44 31.60 4.08
C ASP A 861 20.68 31.43 5.41
N GLY A 862 20.88 30.31 6.10
CA GLY A 862 20.24 29.99 7.38
C GLY A 862 18.91 29.26 7.27
N THR A 863 18.38 29.04 6.06
CA THR A 863 17.21 28.17 5.89
C THR A 863 17.60 26.70 6.01
N SER A 864 16.61 25.80 6.16
CA SER A 864 16.85 24.36 6.20
C SER A 864 15.69 23.56 5.63
N ASP A 865 15.97 22.30 5.30
CA ASP A 865 14.98 21.27 5.03
C ASP A 865 15.32 20.00 5.83
N VAL A 866 14.33 19.13 6.06
CA VAL A 866 14.47 17.99 6.99
C VAL A 866 13.96 16.69 6.38
N ILE A 867 14.80 15.66 6.42
CA ILE A 867 14.42 14.26 6.21
C ILE A 867 14.17 13.62 7.57
N ARG A 868 12.99 13.04 7.75
CA ARG A 868 12.72 12.14 8.89
C ARG A 868 12.86 10.71 8.44
N TRP A 869 13.81 9.99 9.01
CA TRP A 869 14.09 8.59 8.69
C TRP A 869 13.11 7.68 9.43
N ARG A 870 12.09 7.23 8.70
CA ARG A 870 10.97 6.41 9.16
C ARG A 870 11.18 4.96 8.72
N LEU A 871 11.19 4.06 9.70
CA LEU A 871 11.27 2.62 9.46
C LEU A 871 10.20 2.15 8.48
N GLU A 872 10.60 1.30 7.55
CA GLU A 872 9.75 0.67 6.53
C GLU A 872 9.14 1.66 5.50
N GLN A 873 9.61 2.92 5.47
CA GLN A 873 9.16 3.94 4.50
C GLN A 873 10.32 4.48 3.66
N ASN A 874 11.29 5.14 4.30
CA ASN A 874 12.47 5.72 3.64
C ASN A 874 13.80 5.27 4.27
N VAL A 875 13.74 4.47 5.35
CA VAL A 875 14.87 3.69 5.87
C VAL A 875 14.34 2.31 6.27
N PHE A 876 15.11 1.27 5.95
CA PHE A 876 14.70 -0.12 6.11
C PHE A 876 15.72 -0.86 6.94
N ALA A 877 15.26 -1.84 7.71
CA ALA A 877 16.16 -2.74 8.42
C ALA A 877 17.00 -3.52 7.41
N LEU A 878 18.22 -3.92 7.79
CA LEU A 878 19.12 -4.66 6.91
C LEU A 878 18.50 -5.97 6.40
N GLU A 879 17.58 -6.58 7.12
CA GLU A 879 16.85 -7.78 6.72
C GLU A 879 15.61 -7.53 5.83
N ASP A 880 15.27 -6.27 5.57
CA ASP A 880 14.06 -5.89 4.83
C ASP A 880 14.38 -5.48 3.39
N ASN A 881 14.20 -6.42 2.46
CA ASN A 881 14.47 -6.22 1.04
C ASN A 881 13.31 -5.61 0.25
N ARG A 882 12.29 -5.05 0.93
CA ARG A 882 11.16 -4.43 0.24
C ARG A 882 11.61 -3.23 -0.60
N PHE A 883 10.96 -3.09 -1.75
CA PHE A 883 11.07 -1.90 -2.58
C PHE A 883 10.17 -0.81 -2.04
N SER A 884 10.71 0.41 -1.93
CA SER A 884 9.96 1.61 -1.63
C SER A 884 10.15 2.64 -2.74
N PRO A 885 9.08 3.36 -3.15
CA PRO A 885 9.21 4.51 -4.04
C PRO A 885 10.06 5.64 -3.44
N LEU A 886 10.25 5.67 -2.11
CA LEU A 886 11.08 6.64 -1.42
C LEU A 886 12.51 6.18 -1.20
N ALA A 887 12.80 4.88 -1.32
CA ALA A 887 14.12 4.31 -1.05
C ALA A 887 14.30 3.03 -1.86
N GLU A 888 15.15 3.12 -2.90
CA GLU A 888 15.41 1.99 -3.80
C GLU A 888 16.42 1.03 -3.18
N VAL A 889 16.32 -0.26 -3.51
CA VAL A 889 17.34 -1.24 -3.13
C VAL A 889 18.66 -0.90 -3.84
N ALA A 890 19.68 -0.57 -3.06
CA ALA A 890 20.97 -0.08 -3.53
C ALA A 890 22.01 -1.21 -3.62
N PHE A 891 21.99 -2.11 -2.63
CA PHE A 891 22.90 -3.24 -2.53
C PHE A 891 22.22 -4.40 -1.80
N THR A 892 22.54 -5.62 -2.22
CA THR A 892 22.14 -6.86 -1.58
C THR A 892 23.33 -7.83 -1.50
N THR A 893 23.40 -8.67 -0.47
CA THR A 893 24.44 -9.72 -0.35
C THR A 893 24.22 -10.92 -1.28
N GLY A 894 23.06 -11.07 -1.94
CA GLY A 894 22.83 -12.08 -2.98
C GLY A 894 21.35 -12.40 -3.25
N GLU A 895 21.06 -13.06 -4.38
CA GLU A 895 19.72 -13.59 -4.72
C GLU A 895 19.55 -15.02 -4.18
N GLY A 896 18.74 -15.21 -3.13
CA GLY A 896 18.44 -16.55 -2.59
C GLY A 896 17.60 -16.54 -1.30
N GLU A 897 16.98 -17.68 -0.97
CA GLU A 897 16.02 -17.82 0.15
C GLU A 897 16.64 -17.82 1.57
N SER A 898 17.95 -17.58 1.73
CA SER A 898 18.56 -17.49 3.04
C SER A 898 19.51 -16.31 3.19
N MET A 899 19.14 -15.39 4.10
CA MET A 899 20.01 -14.41 4.79
C MET A 899 20.47 -13.16 4.02
N GLU A 900 19.62 -12.61 3.15
CA GLU A 900 19.89 -11.36 2.44
C GLU A 900 20.05 -10.14 3.39
N ARG A 901 21.09 -9.32 3.16
CA ARG A 901 21.26 -8.00 3.76
C ARG A 901 21.14 -6.91 2.71
N THR A 902 20.27 -5.94 2.97
CA THR A 902 19.90 -4.90 2.01
C THR A 902 20.33 -3.52 2.51
N ILE A 903 20.92 -2.72 1.61
CA ILE A 903 21.12 -1.29 1.80
C ILE A 903 20.17 -0.58 0.83
N HIS A 904 19.54 0.49 1.29
CA HIS A 904 18.67 1.31 0.45
C HIS A 904 19.30 2.66 0.12
N SER A 905 18.93 3.20 -1.03
CA SER A 905 19.32 4.52 -1.51
C SER A 905 18.09 5.42 -1.49
N HIS A 906 18.09 6.41 -0.61
CA HIS A 906 17.09 7.49 -0.59
C HIS A 906 17.59 8.70 -1.38
N VAL A 907 16.74 9.26 -2.25
CA VAL A 907 17.05 10.48 -3.01
C VAL A 907 16.27 11.65 -2.42
N TRP A 908 16.98 12.59 -1.81
CA TRP A 908 16.43 13.88 -1.42
C TRP A 908 16.58 14.88 -2.58
N CYS A 909 15.46 15.39 -3.08
CA CYS A 909 15.45 16.43 -4.09
C CYS A 909 15.63 17.79 -3.42
N ASN A 910 16.67 18.53 -3.81
CA ASN A 910 16.93 19.82 -3.23
C ASN A 910 15.85 20.81 -3.70
N PRO A 911 15.02 21.38 -2.80
CA PRO A 911 14.04 22.39 -3.18
C PRO A 911 14.68 23.70 -3.67
N TYR A 912 15.96 23.93 -3.33
CA TYR A 912 16.74 25.11 -3.70
C TYR A 912 18.08 24.70 -4.33
N PRO A 913 18.09 24.11 -5.55
CA PRO A 913 19.29 23.56 -6.18
C PRO A 913 20.41 24.59 -6.42
N GLU A 914 20.05 25.86 -6.54
CA GLU A 914 20.96 27.00 -6.67
C GLU A 914 21.66 27.39 -5.37
N LYS A 915 21.13 26.97 -4.20
CA LYS A 915 21.70 27.29 -2.89
C LYS A 915 22.72 26.23 -2.47
N ALA A 916 23.84 26.70 -1.91
CA ALA A 916 24.83 25.80 -1.32
C ALA A 916 24.30 25.24 0.00
N VAL A 917 24.31 23.91 0.12
CA VAL A 917 24.10 23.22 1.39
C VAL A 917 25.39 23.40 2.20
N ARG A 918 25.30 24.09 3.34
CA ARG A 918 26.42 24.37 4.24
C ARG A 918 26.89 23.09 4.93
N ASP A 919 25.95 22.39 5.57
CA ASP A 919 26.20 21.12 6.23
C ASP A 919 24.91 20.29 6.32
N ILE A 920 25.11 18.99 6.52
CA ILE A 920 24.05 18.04 6.84
C ILE A 920 24.27 17.58 8.28
N VAL A 921 23.27 17.75 9.13
CA VAL A 921 23.33 17.27 10.53
C VAL A 921 22.33 16.14 10.69
N THR A 922 22.81 14.95 11.04
CA THR A 922 21.95 13.79 11.31
C THR A 922 21.95 13.47 12.79
N THR A 923 20.77 13.44 13.40
CA THR A 923 20.58 13.19 14.83
C THR A 923 19.67 11.97 15.02
N SER A 924 20.10 11.04 15.84
CA SER A 924 19.29 9.90 16.25
C SER A 924 18.22 10.31 17.26
N VAL A 925 17.04 9.73 17.13
CA VAL A 925 15.96 9.83 18.13
C VAL A 925 16.23 8.93 19.35
N GLY A 926 17.13 7.94 19.21
CA GLY A 926 17.62 7.10 20.29
C GLY A 926 16.64 6.05 20.81
N ASN A 927 15.54 5.77 20.09
CA ASN A 927 14.57 4.74 20.44
C ASN A 927 14.66 3.54 19.48
N GLY A 928 14.73 2.32 20.02
CA GLY A 928 14.78 1.11 19.20
C GLY A 928 16.02 0.99 18.32
N SER A 929 15.82 0.92 17.00
CA SER A 929 16.87 0.68 16.00
C SER A 929 17.84 1.87 15.86
N GLY A 930 19.10 1.56 15.55
CA GLY A 930 20.09 2.55 15.14
C GLY A 930 19.96 2.92 13.66
N PHE A 931 20.43 4.12 13.31
CA PHE A 931 20.54 4.59 11.93
C PHE A 931 21.97 4.36 11.42
N MET A 932 22.10 3.71 10.27
CA MET A 932 23.36 3.43 9.59
C MET A 932 23.48 4.25 8.31
N LEU A 933 24.61 4.93 8.16
CA LEU A 933 24.96 5.67 6.95
C LEU A 933 26.21 5.07 6.30
N PHE A 934 26.04 4.60 5.08
CA PHE A 934 27.09 3.96 4.27
C PHE A 934 27.76 4.94 3.32
N GLY A 935 27.08 6.02 2.93
CA GLY A 935 27.61 7.05 2.04
C GLY A 935 26.59 8.14 1.72
N VAL A 936 27.09 9.30 1.33
CA VAL A 936 26.29 10.44 0.85
C VAL A 936 26.92 10.99 -0.41
N THR A 937 26.10 11.19 -1.43
CA THR A 937 26.52 11.69 -2.75
C THR A 937 25.61 12.82 -3.18
N GLY A 938 26.16 14.01 -3.40
CA GLY A 938 25.43 15.12 -4.01
C GLY A 938 25.64 15.14 -5.53
N VAL A 939 24.54 15.33 -6.26
CA VAL A 939 24.52 15.44 -7.72
C VAL A 939 24.38 16.91 -8.09
N GLN A 940 25.25 17.42 -8.98
CA GLN A 940 25.25 18.82 -9.40
C GLN A 940 24.53 19.06 -10.72
#